data_AF-A0A8H5VNL4-F1
#
_entry.id   AF-A0A8H5VNL4-F1
#
_cell.length_a   1.000
_cell.length_b   1.000
_cell.length_c   1.000
_cell.angle_alpha   90.00
_cell.angle_beta   90.00
_cell.angle_gamma   90.00
#
_symmetry.space_group_name_H-M   'P 1'
#
loop_
_entity.id
_entity.type
_entity.pdbx_description
1 polymer ?
#
loop_
_entity_poly.entity_id
_entity_poly.type
_entity_poly.pdbx_seq_one_letter_code
_entity_poly.pdbx_strand_id
1 'polypeptide(L)'
;MDPSYGNEVVLNEETRYFRNRKRDVAQGGLADLQQERCGSCGGRFLSIIKLTFVTVQGTPDKSSDKAARRLARSHAVKQALQKKRQRQQASMQHFSVRTIEDEQKQSRRLCKQQSDIQISRSPVELSASLLDPFQSLPGDSKRLHILLNDFNARQAPEPVFSVEDSFQNFRSVFRSGLIDPALLNAVMLSLAFTANGGVVNKECLVYRGQVIQHVRERISMPDKVVSESTIGAILLLVGVEARLGATSQVQLHMGAIQYLLNACEPVVVNLTEGIKRAIFWQDLNSSIMVGSKRIVDHTTFTELKWQRDSIAPDFFELPPGFQSVFITGTTGFIGGDAFYALQKAHPDWKYTILVRSEDKGKDVQKQYPDVKLAIGSLDDSKVIEKASSEADIVIHTAESSDHQGAAKAIAAGLRSTHSSSNPGYWIHISGTGILCWYDMDNKRYGEGPLPEQAYNDLEGVDKVTSLPDTAFHRDVDKIVLDEAAKDPSAVKVAIVCPPTIYGTGRGPTNQRSRQIPGLTETTLEKGFGPIIGAGETEWDNVHVHDLSNLIVLLSERAASSEKQSDEQEIWGPKGYFFAENGKHKWSQISALIAKEAKKQGIINSDETKVLDVDEAQKKLGFQALSWGLNSRGEAKRARKFLGWKPVGESLEEWIPESVQIEAKRLNKA
;
A
#
# COMPACT_ATOMS: atom_id res chain seq x y z
N MET A 1 24.20 -46.27 -5.37
CA MET A 1 22.80 -46.70 -5.27
C MET A 1 22.07 -45.65 -4.45
N ASP A 2 21.01 -45.13 -5.03
CA ASP A 2 19.98 -44.26 -4.46
C ASP A 2 18.63 -44.96 -4.81
N PRO A 3 17.43 -44.59 -4.32
CA PRO A 3 17.04 -43.71 -3.21
C PRO A 3 16.04 -44.38 -2.23
N SER A 4 15.56 -43.65 -1.21
CA SER A 4 14.12 -43.25 -1.12
C SER A 4 13.63 -42.84 0.28
N TYR A 5 13.69 -41.53 0.59
CA TYR A 5 12.76 -40.90 1.52
C TYR A 5 12.51 -39.44 1.10
N GLY A 6 11.24 -39.01 1.09
CA GLY A 6 10.81 -37.66 0.73
C GLY A 6 10.17 -37.58 -0.66
N ASN A 7 8.84 -37.33 -0.69
CA ASN A 7 8.06 -36.71 -1.80
C ASN A 7 6.51 -36.76 -1.64
N GLU A 8 5.95 -37.16 -0.48
CA GLU A 8 4.49 -37.37 -0.33
C GLU A 8 3.73 -36.30 0.48
N VAL A 9 4.39 -35.29 1.06
CA VAL A 9 3.76 -34.29 1.95
C VAL A 9 3.30 -33.01 1.20
N VAL A 10 4.10 -32.51 0.26
CA VAL A 10 3.95 -31.18 -0.37
C VAL A 10 2.62 -30.98 -1.13
N LEU A 11 2.08 -32.05 -1.73
CA LEU A 11 0.88 -31.97 -2.59
C LEU A 11 -0.45 -31.65 -1.87
N ASN A 12 -0.48 -31.58 -0.54
CA ASN A 12 -1.70 -31.26 0.23
C ASN A 12 -1.79 -29.80 0.71
N GLU A 13 -0.73 -29.00 0.53
CA GLU A 13 -0.60 -27.70 1.20
C GLU A 13 -1.01 -26.53 0.30
N GLU A 14 -0.57 -26.50 -0.97
CA GLU A 14 -1.00 -25.46 -1.94
C GLU A 14 -2.54 -25.42 -2.11
N THR A 15 -3.21 -26.58 -2.15
CA THR A 15 -4.69 -26.64 -2.34
C THR A 15 -5.50 -26.23 -1.12
N ARG A 16 -4.89 -26.07 0.06
CA ARG A 16 -5.59 -25.59 1.26
C ARG A 16 -5.82 -24.09 1.24
N TYR A 17 -4.90 -23.32 0.65
CA TYR A 17 -4.94 -21.85 0.62
C TYR A 17 -6.24 -21.34 -0.05
N PHE A 18 -6.59 -21.88 -1.22
CA PHE A 18 -7.80 -21.50 -1.95
C PHE A 18 -9.13 -22.02 -1.34
N ARG A 19 -9.09 -22.91 -0.34
CA ARG A 19 -10.32 -23.46 0.27
C ARG A 19 -10.85 -22.65 1.46
N ASN A 20 -10.05 -21.71 1.99
CA ASN A 20 -10.40 -20.97 3.22
C ASN A 20 -11.12 -19.63 2.99
N ARG A 21 -11.15 -19.04 1.78
CA ARG A 21 -12.03 -17.89 1.45
C ARG A 21 -13.55 -18.20 1.43
N LYS A 22 -13.97 -19.37 1.93
CA LYS A 22 -15.38 -19.71 2.27
C LYS A 22 -15.52 -20.34 3.66
N ARG A 23 -14.69 -19.90 4.62
CA ARG A 23 -14.77 -20.27 6.03
C ARG A 23 -14.66 -19.05 6.95
N ASP A 24 -15.61 -18.12 6.81
CA ASP A 24 -16.06 -17.25 7.91
C ASP A 24 -17.57 -16.97 7.82
N VAL A 25 -18.32 -18.02 7.48
CA VAL A 25 -19.69 -18.20 7.95
C VAL A 25 -19.77 -19.62 8.51
N ALA A 26 -20.09 -19.71 9.81
CA ALA A 26 -20.15 -20.93 10.63
C ALA A 26 -18.81 -21.57 11.09
N GLN A 27 -18.16 -20.93 12.06
CA GLN A 27 -17.74 -21.63 13.30
C GLN A 27 -18.62 -21.22 14.49
N GLY A 28 -19.92 -21.45 14.35
CA GLY A 28 -20.81 -21.67 15.49
C GLY A 28 -21.15 -23.15 15.52
N GLY A 29 -20.96 -23.81 16.66
CA GLY A 29 -21.31 -25.22 16.82
C GLY A 29 -22.83 -25.42 16.82
N LEU A 30 -23.37 -25.96 15.72
CA LEU A 30 -24.69 -26.58 15.63
C LEU A 30 -24.43 -28.01 15.13
N ALA A 31 -24.69 -29.10 15.85
CA ALA A 31 -25.75 -29.31 16.85
C ALA A 31 -27.14 -28.99 16.30
N ASP A 32 -27.58 -29.80 15.33
CA ASP A 32 -29.03 -29.99 15.10
C ASP A 32 -29.60 -30.71 16.32
N LEU A 33 -30.08 -29.93 17.28
CA LEU A 33 -31.00 -30.37 18.31
C LEU A 33 -32.36 -30.66 17.65
N GLN A 34 -32.66 -31.94 17.39
CA GLN A 34 -34.07 -32.33 17.22
C GLN A 34 -34.78 -32.18 18.56
N GLN A 35 -35.52 -31.08 18.71
CA GLN A 35 -36.37 -30.84 19.87
C GLN A 35 -37.78 -31.36 19.62
N GLU A 36 -37.95 -32.67 19.60
CA GLU A 36 -39.29 -33.27 19.73
C GLU A 36 -39.78 -33.09 21.17
N ARG A 37 -40.88 -32.36 21.34
CA ARG A 37 -41.55 -32.23 22.64
C ARG A 37 -42.37 -33.49 22.91
N CYS A 38 -41.89 -34.36 23.80
CA CYS A 38 -42.77 -35.23 24.57
C CYS A 38 -42.90 -34.65 25.98
N GLY A 39 -44.13 -34.50 26.47
CA GLY A 39 -44.40 -33.94 27.79
C GLY A 39 -44.15 -34.94 28.92
N SER A 40 -43.84 -34.40 30.10
CA SER A 40 -43.65 -35.08 31.40
C SER A 40 -42.33 -35.83 31.64
N CYS A 41 -41.86 -35.71 32.88
CA CYS A 41 -40.72 -36.39 33.53
C CYS A 41 -39.30 -36.05 33.03
N GLY A 42 -38.48 -35.50 33.94
CA GLY A 42 -37.08 -35.16 33.68
C GLY A 42 -36.11 -36.28 34.06
N GLY A 43 -35.11 -36.50 33.21
CA GLY A 43 -33.97 -37.41 33.43
C GLY A 43 -33.04 -37.40 32.22
N ARG A 44 -31.72 -37.39 32.42
CA ARG A 44 -30.76 -37.38 31.30
C ARG A 44 -30.44 -38.80 30.84
N PHE A 45 -30.48 -39.06 29.54
CA PHE A 45 -29.89 -40.26 28.92
C PHE A 45 -29.13 -39.90 27.64
N LEU A 46 -28.01 -40.59 27.39
CA LEU A 46 -27.18 -40.46 26.19
C LEU A 46 -27.86 -41.16 24.98
N SER A 47 -27.93 -40.49 23.83
CA SER A 47 -28.40 -41.10 22.58
C SER A 47 -27.24 -41.67 21.75
N ILE A 48 -27.48 -42.81 21.11
CA ILE A 48 -26.46 -43.65 20.48
C ILE A 48 -26.17 -43.18 19.05
N ILE A 49 -24.89 -42.93 18.74
CA ILE A 49 -24.43 -42.60 17.38
C ILE A 49 -24.53 -43.84 16.47
N LYS A 50 -25.39 -43.79 15.45
CA LYS A 50 -25.51 -44.84 14.42
C LYS A 50 -24.39 -44.70 13.38
N LEU A 51 -23.28 -45.40 13.58
CA LEU A 51 -22.23 -45.57 12.57
C LEU A 51 -22.69 -46.57 11.49
N THR A 52 -22.56 -46.20 10.22
CA THR A 52 -22.80 -47.11 9.08
C THR A 52 -21.47 -47.49 8.45
N PHE A 53 -21.08 -48.75 8.55
CA PHE A 53 -19.85 -49.26 7.92
C PHE A 53 -20.10 -49.59 6.45
N VAL A 54 -19.14 -49.25 5.59
CA VAL A 54 -19.15 -49.63 4.17
C VAL A 54 -18.07 -50.69 3.96
N THR A 55 -18.49 -51.92 3.67
CA THR A 55 -17.59 -53.02 3.30
C THR A 55 -17.09 -52.83 1.87
N VAL A 56 -15.78 -52.67 1.72
CA VAL A 56 -15.12 -52.74 0.41
C VAL A 56 -14.75 -54.20 0.16
N GLN A 57 -15.41 -54.86 -0.78
CA GLN A 57 -15.03 -56.21 -1.20
C GLN A 57 -13.70 -56.17 -1.96
N GLY A 58 -12.67 -56.77 -1.37
CA GLY A 58 -11.37 -57.03 -1.98
C GLY A 58 -10.75 -58.24 -1.30
N THR A 59 -10.07 -59.08 -2.07
CA THR A 59 -9.40 -60.28 -1.54
C THR A 59 -8.29 -59.91 -0.55
N PRO A 60 -7.97 -60.76 0.45
CA PRO A 60 -7.25 -60.33 1.66
C PRO A 60 -5.86 -59.69 1.44
N ASP A 61 -5.23 -59.98 0.30
CA ASP A 61 -3.83 -59.67 0.01
C ASP A 61 -3.61 -58.32 -0.72
N LYS A 62 -4.65 -57.49 -0.87
CA LYS A 62 -4.52 -56.09 -1.36
C LYS A 62 -4.88 -55.02 -0.33
N SER A 63 -4.86 -55.38 0.96
CA SER A 63 -5.16 -54.43 2.03
C SER A 63 -4.06 -53.36 2.23
N SER A 64 -2.85 -53.56 1.71
CA SER A 64 -1.71 -52.62 1.76
C SER A 64 -1.69 -51.56 0.64
N ASP A 65 -2.51 -51.71 -0.40
CA ASP A 65 -2.47 -50.84 -1.58
C ASP A 65 -3.00 -49.42 -1.29
N LYS A 66 -2.09 -48.44 -1.25
CA LYS A 66 -2.40 -47.01 -1.11
C LYS A 66 -3.34 -46.50 -2.20
N ALA A 67 -3.23 -46.99 -3.44
CA ALA A 67 -4.05 -46.55 -4.56
C ALA A 67 -5.51 -46.97 -4.38
N ALA A 68 -5.76 -48.24 -4.01
CA ALA A 68 -7.10 -48.75 -3.72
C ALA A 68 -7.77 -47.97 -2.56
N ARG A 69 -7.04 -47.70 -1.48
CA ARG A 69 -7.53 -46.88 -0.35
C ARG A 69 -7.84 -45.43 -0.76
N ARG A 70 -7.03 -44.82 -1.63
CA ARG A 70 -7.25 -43.45 -2.15
C ARG A 70 -8.46 -43.40 -3.09
N LEU A 71 -8.64 -44.41 -3.93
CA LEU A 71 -9.79 -44.54 -4.84
C LEU A 71 -11.11 -44.69 -4.06
N ALA A 72 -11.14 -45.57 -3.04
CA ALA A 72 -12.32 -45.75 -2.18
C ALA A 72 -12.71 -44.47 -1.43
N ARG A 73 -11.72 -43.73 -0.88
CA ARG A 73 -11.96 -42.43 -0.24
C ARG A 73 -12.48 -41.39 -1.23
N SER A 74 -11.89 -41.30 -2.43
CA SER A 74 -12.35 -40.39 -3.49
C SER A 74 -13.80 -40.69 -3.91
N HIS A 75 -14.14 -41.97 -4.10
CA HIS A 75 -15.50 -42.40 -4.43
C HIS A 75 -16.51 -42.05 -3.33
N ALA A 76 -16.18 -42.29 -2.06
CA ALA A 76 -17.03 -41.93 -0.91
C ALA A 76 -17.26 -40.41 -0.82
N VAL A 77 -16.20 -39.60 -0.99
CA VAL A 77 -16.34 -38.12 -1.01
C VAL A 77 -17.16 -37.64 -2.20
N LYS A 78 -16.98 -38.23 -3.39
CA LYS A 78 -17.76 -37.91 -4.59
C LYS A 78 -19.26 -38.18 -4.38
N GLN A 79 -19.62 -39.35 -3.83
CA GLN A 79 -21.02 -39.65 -3.51
C GLN A 79 -21.59 -38.74 -2.42
N ALA A 80 -20.83 -38.43 -1.36
CA ALA A 80 -21.28 -37.52 -0.31
C ALA A 80 -21.57 -36.10 -0.84
N LEU A 81 -20.69 -35.57 -1.71
CA LEU A 81 -20.88 -34.28 -2.36
C LEU A 81 -22.05 -34.29 -3.34
N GLN A 82 -22.25 -35.37 -4.10
CA GLN A 82 -23.38 -35.52 -5.02
C GLN A 82 -24.72 -35.57 -4.25
N LYS A 83 -24.78 -36.33 -3.15
CA LYS A 83 -25.96 -36.40 -2.28
C LYS A 83 -26.25 -35.08 -1.56
N LYS A 84 -25.20 -34.31 -1.19
CA LYS A 84 -25.34 -32.94 -0.68
C LYS A 84 -25.90 -31.99 -1.75
N ARG A 85 -25.38 -32.03 -2.99
CA ARG A 85 -25.89 -31.22 -4.12
C ARG A 85 -27.35 -31.53 -4.44
N GLN A 86 -27.73 -32.80 -4.51
CA GLN A 86 -29.13 -33.21 -4.72
C GLN A 86 -30.07 -32.68 -3.61
N ARG A 87 -29.65 -32.75 -2.34
CA ARG A 87 -30.41 -32.17 -1.22
C ARG A 87 -30.52 -30.65 -1.30
N GLN A 88 -29.46 -29.95 -1.71
CA GLN A 88 -29.45 -28.49 -1.87
C GLN A 88 -30.30 -28.03 -3.08
N GLN A 89 -30.33 -28.81 -4.16
CA GLN A 89 -31.25 -28.57 -5.28
C GLN A 89 -32.71 -28.81 -4.86
N ALA A 90 -32.99 -29.84 -4.07
CA ALA A 90 -34.33 -30.10 -3.54
C ALA A 90 -34.81 -29.06 -2.50
N SER A 91 -33.89 -28.37 -1.79
CA SER A 91 -34.26 -27.37 -0.77
C SER A 91 -34.44 -25.94 -1.30
N MET A 92 -34.08 -25.66 -2.57
CA MET A 92 -34.11 -24.36 -3.27
C MET A 92 -33.43 -23.14 -2.60
N GLN A 93 -33.04 -23.22 -1.32
CA GLN A 93 -32.29 -22.15 -0.65
C GLN A 93 -30.95 -21.89 -1.37
N HIS A 94 -30.75 -20.64 -1.79
CA HIS A 94 -29.63 -20.13 -2.59
C HIS A 94 -29.60 -20.50 -4.09
N PHE A 95 -30.71 -20.96 -4.68
CA PHE A 95 -30.87 -21.03 -6.14
C PHE A 95 -32.07 -20.19 -6.59
N SER A 96 -31.82 -19.09 -7.30
CA SER A 96 -32.86 -18.43 -8.11
C SER A 96 -32.85 -19.02 -9.52
N VAL A 97 -33.89 -19.74 -9.91
CA VAL A 97 -34.12 -20.08 -11.32
C VAL A 97 -34.58 -18.79 -12.01
N ARG A 98 -33.70 -18.16 -12.79
CA ARG A 98 -34.06 -17.02 -13.65
C ARG A 98 -34.68 -17.55 -14.93
N THR A 99 -35.80 -16.97 -15.35
CA THR A 99 -36.36 -17.22 -16.67
C THR A 99 -35.92 -16.14 -17.65
N ILE A 100 -35.95 -16.44 -18.95
CA ILE A 100 -35.56 -15.49 -20.01
C ILE A 100 -36.45 -14.22 -19.98
N GLU A 101 -37.66 -14.32 -19.43
CA GLU A 101 -38.58 -13.18 -19.26
C GLU A 101 -38.15 -12.20 -18.14
N ASP A 102 -37.38 -12.66 -17.15
CA ASP A 102 -36.89 -11.81 -16.06
C ASP A 102 -35.76 -10.89 -16.52
N GLU A 103 -34.87 -11.40 -17.38
CA GLU A 103 -33.77 -10.62 -17.97
C GLU A 103 -34.31 -9.49 -18.85
N GLN A 104 -35.34 -9.75 -19.67
CA GLN A 104 -35.97 -8.73 -20.50
C GLN A 104 -36.64 -7.59 -19.69
N LYS A 105 -37.21 -7.91 -18.51
CA LYS A 105 -37.78 -6.89 -17.60
C LYS A 105 -36.70 -6.04 -16.95
N GLN A 106 -35.53 -6.63 -16.62
CA GLN A 106 -34.42 -5.91 -16.02
C GLN A 106 -33.71 -5.00 -17.03
N SER A 107 -33.47 -5.46 -18.27
CA SER A 107 -32.91 -4.66 -19.36
C SER A 107 -33.76 -3.41 -19.66
N ARG A 108 -35.10 -3.54 -19.65
CA ARG A 108 -36.02 -2.40 -19.85
C ARG A 108 -36.04 -1.40 -18.69
N ARG A 109 -35.62 -1.78 -17.48
CA ARG A 109 -35.47 -0.86 -16.34
C ARG A 109 -34.13 -0.12 -16.38
N LEU A 110 -33.03 -0.82 -16.65
CA LEU A 110 -31.69 -0.23 -16.75
C LEU A 110 -31.60 0.82 -17.87
N CYS A 111 -32.16 0.52 -19.05
CA CYS A 111 -32.18 1.43 -20.20
C CYS A 111 -32.96 2.74 -19.94
N LYS A 112 -33.78 2.80 -18.88
CA LYS A 112 -34.56 3.99 -18.51
C LYS A 112 -33.96 4.82 -17.36
N GLN A 113 -32.83 4.40 -16.79
CA GLN A 113 -32.09 5.13 -15.75
C GLN A 113 -30.70 5.63 -16.21
N GLN A 114 -30.25 5.25 -17.40
CA GLN A 114 -28.93 5.63 -17.95
C GLN A 114 -28.93 6.88 -18.87
N SER A 115 -30.04 7.62 -18.97
CA SER A 115 -30.12 8.83 -19.80
C SER A 115 -29.45 10.08 -19.20
N ASP A 116 -29.27 10.14 -17.88
CA ASP A 116 -29.06 11.42 -17.16
C ASP A 116 -27.78 11.50 -16.32
N ILE A 117 -26.74 10.70 -16.62
CA ILE A 117 -25.43 10.83 -15.95
C ILE A 117 -24.30 10.93 -17.00
N GLN A 118 -23.63 12.08 -17.02
CA GLN A 118 -22.47 12.34 -17.87
C GLN A 118 -21.29 11.44 -17.48
N ILE A 119 -20.64 10.86 -18.50
CA ILE A 119 -19.55 9.89 -18.33
C ILE A 119 -18.24 10.60 -17.95
N SER A 120 -17.80 10.40 -16.70
CA SER A 120 -16.39 10.58 -16.32
C SER A 120 -15.53 9.49 -16.98
N ARG A 121 -14.33 9.84 -17.46
CA ARG A 121 -13.47 8.93 -18.24
C ARG A 121 -12.75 7.92 -17.35
N SER A 122 -12.63 6.69 -17.86
CA SER A 122 -11.94 5.54 -17.25
C SER A 122 -10.40 5.62 -17.31
N PRO A 123 -9.67 4.77 -16.56
CA PRO A 123 -8.21 4.73 -16.57
C PRO A 123 -7.62 4.32 -17.92
N VAL A 124 -6.32 4.58 -18.12
CA VAL A 124 -5.62 4.42 -19.41
C VAL A 124 -5.61 2.96 -19.88
N GLU A 125 -6.36 2.68 -20.94
CA GLU A 125 -6.54 1.34 -21.51
C GLU A 125 -5.37 0.92 -22.44
N LEU A 126 -5.26 -0.39 -22.68
CA LEU A 126 -4.41 -1.05 -23.69
C LEU A 126 -4.83 -0.65 -25.13
N SER A 127 -4.60 0.61 -25.48
CA SER A 127 -4.96 1.16 -26.78
C SER A 127 -3.98 0.71 -27.87
N ALA A 128 -4.51 0.38 -29.05
CA ALA A 128 -3.69 -0.04 -30.17
C ALA A 128 -2.74 1.10 -30.67
N SER A 129 -3.09 2.36 -30.42
CA SER A 129 -2.22 3.54 -30.58
C SER A 129 -0.99 3.54 -29.66
N LEU A 130 -1.01 2.81 -28.54
CA LEU A 130 0.13 2.66 -27.64
C LEU A 130 1.09 1.52 -28.08
N LEU A 131 0.57 0.54 -28.83
CA LEU A 131 1.31 -0.64 -29.29
C LEU A 131 1.87 -0.47 -30.71
N ASP A 132 1.15 0.22 -31.60
CA ASP A 132 1.57 0.50 -32.97
C ASP A 132 1.18 1.92 -33.43
N PRO A 133 1.77 2.98 -32.85
CA PRO A 133 1.43 4.37 -33.20
C PRO A 133 1.68 4.75 -34.67
N PHE A 134 2.46 3.94 -35.41
CA PHE A 134 2.88 4.23 -36.79
C PHE A 134 2.48 3.13 -37.82
N GLN A 135 1.66 2.14 -37.44
CA GLN A 135 1.25 1.01 -38.29
C GLN A 135 2.46 0.25 -38.91
N SER A 136 3.47 0.00 -38.07
CA SER A 136 4.79 -0.53 -38.43
C SER A 136 5.01 -1.99 -38.02
N LEU A 137 4.06 -2.61 -37.31
CA LEU A 137 4.20 -4.00 -36.86
C LEU A 137 4.12 -5.02 -38.02
N PRO A 138 4.94 -6.09 -38.01
CA PRO A 138 4.99 -7.08 -39.09
C PRO A 138 3.80 -8.05 -39.03
N GLY A 139 2.68 -7.69 -39.68
CA GLY A 139 1.50 -8.56 -39.80
C GLY A 139 0.23 -7.79 -40.19
N ASP A 140 -0.93 -8.41 -39.98
CA ASP A 140 -2.22 -7.71 -40.11
C ASP A 140 -2.48 -6.81 -38.89
N SER A 141 -1.77 -5.68 -38.83
CA SER A 141 -1.91 -4.67 -37.78
C SER A 141 -3.37 -4.20 -37.67
N LYS A 142 -4.11 -4.12 -38.80
CA LYS A 142 -5.55 -3.77 -38.78
C LYS A 142 -6.38 -4.79 -38.01
N ARG A 143 -6.10 -6.09 -38.14
CA ARG A 143 -6.80 -7.12 -37.34
C ARG A 143 -6.42 -7.06 -35.86
N LEU A 144 -5.16 -6.74 -35.52
CA LEU A 144 -4.76 -6.45 -34.14
C LEU A 144 -5.53 -5.25 -33.57
N HIS A 145 -5.62 -4.15 -34.33
CA HIS A 145 -6.44 -2.98 -33.97
C HIS A 145 -7.92 -3.34 -33.73
N ILE A 146 -8.50 -4.26 -34.51
CA ILE A 146 -9.88 -4.73 -34.30
C ILE A 146 -9.99 -5.55 -33.02
N LEU A 147 -9.08 -6.51 -32.79
CA LEU A 147 -9.11 -7.38 -31.61
C LEU A 147 -8.85 -6.62 -30.31
N LEU A 148 -7.96 -5.63 -30.30
CA LEU A 148 -7.73 -4.76 -29.13
C LEU A 148 -8.92 -3.82 -28.82
N ASN A 149 -9.86 -3.67 -29.75
CA ASN A 149 -11.11 -2.92 -29.54
C ASN A 149 -12.33 -3.82 -29.30
N ASP A 150 -12.16 -5.14 -29.33
CA ASP A 150 -13.22 -6.09 -28.96
C ASP A 150 -13.34 -6.20 -27.43
N PHE A 151 -14.58 -6.08 -26.93
CA PHE A 151 -14.85 -6.08 -25.49
C PHE A 151 -14.47 -7.42 -24.81
N ASN A 152 -14.71 -8.56 -25.46
CA ASN A 152 -14.39 -9.86 -24.88
C ASN A 152 -12.87 -10.11 -24.91
N ALA A 153 -12.19 -9.70 -25.98
CA ALA A 153 -10.74 -9.77 -26.07
C ALA A 153 -10.02 -8.86 -25.05
N ARG A 154 -10.59 -7.69 -24.71
CA ARG A 154 -10.09 -6.83 -23.62
C ARG A 154 -10.22 -7.49 -22.24
N GLN A 155 -11.20 -8.37 -22.07
CA GLN A 155 -11.40 -9.19 -20.86
C GLN A 155 -10.66 -10.53 -20.93
N ALA A 156 -9.69 -10.69 -21.85
CA ALA A 156 -8.87 -11.90 -21.93
C ALA A 156 -8.04 -12.09 -20.66
N PRO A 157 -8.16 -13.25 -19.96
CA PRO A 157 -7.39 -13.51 -18.74
C PRO A 157 -5.87 -13.43 -18.94
N GLU A 158 -5.40 -13.70 -20.17
CA GLU A 158 -3.98 -13.68 -20.51
C GLU A 158 -3.73 -12.97 -21.85
N PRO A 159 -3.33 -11.71 -21.76
CA PRO A 159 -2.08 -11.28 -22.39
C PRO A 159 -1.03 -10.87 -21.35
N VAL A 160 -0.75 -11.75 -20.37
CA VAL A 160 0.52 -11.78 -19.62
C VAL A 160 0.70 -10.59 -18.66
N PHE A 161 -0.03 -10.42 -17.54
CA PHE A 161 -1.08 -11.21 -16.83
C PHE A 161 -2.05 -10.20 -16.19
N SER A 162 -3.22 -10.61 -15.66
CA SER A 162 -4.06 -9.68 -14.88
C SER A 162 -4.93 -10.28 -13.77
N VAL A 163 -4.88 -9.67 -12.58
CA VAL A 163 -5.94 -9.68 -11.55
C VAL A 163 -5.92 -8.33 -10.78
N GLU A 164 -6.38 -7.27 -11.44
CA GLU A 164 -6.58 -5.88 -10.96
C GLU A 164 -5.34 -5.09 -10.41
N ASP A 165 -5.16 -3.89 -10.98
CA ASP A 165 -4.34 -2.72 -10.60
C ASP A 165 -2.80 -2.76 -10.47
N SER A 166 -2.10 -3.89 -10.65
CA SER A 166 -0.61 -3.89 -10.65
C SER A 166 0.10 -4.31 -11.96
N PHE A 167 -0.59 -4.80 -12.99
CA PHE A 167 0.06 -5.44 -14.16
C PHE A 167 -0.46 -5.06 -15.56
N GLN A 168 -0.79 -3.78 -15.83
CA GLN A 168 -1.16 -3.34 -17.20
C GLN A 168 0.02 -2.99 -18.13
N ASN A 169 1.26 -3.29 -17.75
CA ASN A 169 2.44 -2.89 -18.51
C ASN A 169 2.97 -4.05 -19.38
N PHE A 170 2.33 -4.31 -20.53
CA PHE A 170 2.86 -5.24 -21.55
C PHE A 170 4.34 -4.95 -21.90
N ARG A 171 4.75 -3.68 -21.82
CA ARG A 171 6.14 -3.21 -22.01
C ARG A 171 7.11 -3.56 -20.88
N SER A 172 6.64 -3.89 -19.66
CA SER A 172 7.53 -4.35 -18.57
C SER A 172 7.88 -5.82 -18.68
N VAL A 173 7.01 -6.63 -19.30
CA VAL A 173 7.28 -8.04 -19.62
C VAL A 173 7.99 -8.19 -20.98
N PHE A 174 7.64 -7.35 -21.97
CA PHE A 174 8.20 -7.40 -23.32
C PHE A 174 8.75 -6.03 -23.75
N ARG A 175 10.02 -5.75 -23.41
CA ARG A 175 10.67 -4.46 -23.69
C ARG A 175 10.77 -4.13 -25.18
N SER A 176 10.88 -5.16 -26.03
CA SER A 176 10.93 -5.03 -27.50
C SER A 176 9.55 -4.90 -28.16
N GLY A 177 8.45 -4.92 -27.40
CA GLY A 177 7.09 -4.85 -27.93
C GLY A 177 6.72 -6.01 -28.87
N LEU A 178 5.77 -5.76 -29.77
CA LEU A 178 5.23 -6.75 -30.71
C LEU A 178 6.02 -6.87 -32.03
N ILE A 179 7.26 -6.35 -32.08
CA ILE A 179 8.15 -6.47 -33.26
C ILE A 179 8.43 -7.94 -33.59
N ASP A 180 8.35 -8.80 -32.58
CA ASP A 180 8.64 -10.22 -32.64
C ASP A 180 7.49 -11.05 -33.25
N PRO A 181 7.68 -11.73 -34.41
CA PRO A 181 6.60 -12.47 -35.06
C PRO A 181 6.04 -13.65 -34.27
N ALA A 182 6.83 -14.29 -33.39
CA ALA A 182 6.33 -15.39 -32.56
C ALA A 182 5.41 -14.85 -31.46
N LEU A 183 5.83 -13.78 -30.79
CA LEU A 183 5.04 -13.11 -29.75
C LEU A 183 3.79 -12.45 -30.32
N LEU A 184 3.88 -11.76 -31.45
CA LEU A 184 2.74 -11.12 -32.11
C LEU A 184 1.66 -12.13 -32.48
N ASN A 185 2.02 -13.24 -33.13
CA ASN A 185 1.03 -14.29 -33.45
C ASN A 185 0.47 -14.96 -32.17
N ALA A 186 1.22 -15.02 -31.07
CA ALA A 186 0.73 -15.58 -29.81
C ALA A 186 -0.27 -14.64 -29.09
N VAL A 187 -0.04 -13.32 -29.15
CA VAL A 187 -0.99 -12.31 -28.67
C VAL A 187 -2.25 -12.31 -29.55
N MET A 188 -2.09 -12.34 -30.87
CA MET A 188 -3.22 -12.47 -31.82
C MET A 188 -4.03 -13.74 -31.57
N LEU A 189 -3.38 -14.87 -31.30
CA LEU A 189 -4.04 -16.12 -30.92
C LEU A 189 -4.87 -15.97 -29.64
N SER A 190 -4.30 -15.42 -28.56
CA SER A 190 -5.01 -15.29 -27.27
C SER A 190 -6.18 -14.32 -27.34
N LEU A 191 -6.01 -13.18 -28.03
CA LEU A 191 -7.07 -12.20 -28.25
C LEU A 191 -8.18 -12.78 -29.14
N ALA A 192 -7.85 -13.38 -30.29
CA ALA A 192 -8.84 -14.00 -31.17
C ALA A 192 -9.58 -15.15 -30.47
N PHE A 193 -8.87 -16.01 -29.72
CA PHE A 193 -9.49 -17.10 -28.97
C PHE A 193 -10.52 -16.59 -27.94
N THR A 194 -10.20 -15.48 -27.26
CA THR A 194 -11.10 -14.88 -26.27
C THR A 194 -12.27 -14.14 -26.93
N ALA A 195 -12.03 -13.40 -28.02
CA ALA A 195 -13.08 -12.76 -28.83
C ALA A 195 -14.14 -13.77 -29.33
N ASN A 196 -13.70 -14.98 -29.68
CA ASN A 196 -14.56 -16.10 -30.08
C ASN A 196 -15.11 -16.91 -28.88
N GLY A 197 -15.15 -16.35 -27.68
CA GLY A 197 -15.77 -16.97 -26.50
C GLY A 197 -15.07 -18.23 -26.00
N GLY A 198 -13.77 -18.39 -26.28
CA GLY A 198 -13.01 -19.60 -25.94
C GLY A 198 -13.20 -20.77 -26.92
N VAL A 199 -13.70 -20.51 -28.14
CA VAL A 199 -13.84 -21.51 -29.21
C VAL A 199 -12.73 -21.31 -30.25
N VAL A 200 -12.01 -22.38 -30.59
CA VAL A 200 -11.00 -22.36 -31.65
C VAL A 200 -11.68 -22.29 -33.02
N ASN A 201 -11.49 -21.18 -33.72
CA ASN A 201 -11.95 -21.00 -35.10
C ASN A 201 -10.76 -21.13 -36.09
N LYS A 202 -11.02 -20.94 -37.39
CA LYS A 202 -9.99 -20.99 -38.45
C LYS A 202 -8.86 -19.97 -38.22
N GLU A 203 -9.17 -18.79 -37.71
CA GLU A 203 -8.20 -17.73 -37.41
C GLU A 203 -7.27 -18.13 -36.26
N CYS A 204 -7.80 -18.69 -35.16
CA CYS A 204 -7.00 -19.25 -34.08
C CYS A 204 -6.06 -20.37 -34.57
N LEU A 205 -6.51 -21.23 -35.50
CA LEU A 205 -5.65 -22.28 -36.06
C LEU A 205 -4.49 -21.70 -36.89
N VAL A 206 -4.72 -20.61 -37.63
CA VAL A 206 -3.67 -19.91 -38.40
C VAL A 206 -2.63 -19.32 -37.46
N TYR A 207 -3.04 -18.51 -36.48
CA TYR A 207 -2.09 -17.91 -35.53
C TYR A 207 -1.34 -18.98 -34.72
N ARG A 208 -2.02 -20.03 -34.23
CA ARG A 208 -1.38 -21.17 -33.55
C ARG A 208 -0.31 -21.84 -34.42
N GLY A 209 -0.59 -22.05 -35.71
CA GLY A 209 0.38 -22.59 -36.67
C GLY A 209 1.60 -21.69 -36.82
N GLN A 210 1.39 -20.37 -36.96
CA GLN A 210 2.46 -19.37 -37.13
C GLN A 210 3.35 -19.26 -35.89
N VAL A 211 2.79 -19.28 -34.67
CA VAL A 211 3.62 -19.29 -33.44
C VAL A 211 4.49 -20.54 -33.38
N ILE A 212 3.90 -21.72 -33.60
CA ILE A 212 4.63 -22.99 -33.53
C ILE A 212 5.75 -23.05 -34.59
N GLN A 213 5.49 -22.51 -35.79
CA GLN A 213 6.49 -22.38 -36.84
C GLN A 213 7.66 -21.46 -36.39
N HIS A 214 7.37 -20.22 -35.97
CA HIS A 214 8.43 -19.28 -35.59
C HIS A 214 9.21 -19.69 -34.34
N VAL A 215 8.57 -20.35 -33.38
CA VAL A 215 9.27 -20.93 -32.22
C VAL A 215 10.21 -22.06 -32.67
N ARG A 216 9.79 -22.93 -33.60
CA ARG A 216 10.64 -24.01 -34.15
C ARG A 216 11.82 -23.46 -34.98
N GLU A 217 11.59 -22.44 -35.79
CA GLU A 217 12.63 -21.74 -36.54
C GLU A 217 13.71 -21.17 -35.60
N ARG A 218 13.33 -20.63 -34.44
CA ARG A 218 14.27 -20.10 -33.44
C ARG A 218 15.00 -21.14 -32.64
N ILE A 219 14.34 -22.23 -32.26
CA ILE A 219 15.00 -23.38 -31.61
C ILE A 219 16.11 -23.97 -32.53
N SER A 220 16.03 -23.72 -33.84
CA SER A 220 17.05 -24.08 -34.83
C SER A 220 18.19 -23.06 -34.98
N MET A 221 18.17 -21.93 -34.26
CA MET A 221 19.15 -20.83 -34.33
C MET A 221 19.71 -20.49 -32.93
N PRO A 222 20.90 -20.99 -32.53
CA PRO A 222 21.43 -20.89 -31.16
C PRO A 222 21.34 -19.51 -30.52
N ASP A 223 21.71 -18.45 -31.26
CA ASP A 223 21.78 -17.07 -30.75
C ASP A 223 20.40 -16.42 -30.46
N LYS A 224 19.30 -17.10 -30.81
CA LYS A 224 17.91 -16.59 -30.67
C LYS A 224 16.97 -17.54 -29.93
N VAL A 225 17.47 -18.66 -29.40
CA VAL A 225 16.68 -19.69 -28.71
C VAL A 225 16.02 -19.12 -27.44
N VAL A 226 16.76 -18.31 -26.68
CA VAL A 226 16.32 -17.76 -25.39
C VAL A 226 16.13 -16.25 -25.50
N SER A 227 14.99 -15.82 -26.06
CA SER A 227 14.53 -14.44 -25.96
C SER A 227 13.25 -14.34 -25.13
N GLU A 228 13.08 -13.21 -24.43
CA GLU A 228 11.84 -12.89 -23.67
C GLU A 228 10.59 -13.15 -24.52
N SER A 229 10.61 -12.69 -25.77
CA SER A 229 9.52 -12.86 -26.73
C SER A 229 9.25 -14.32 -27.12
N THR A 230 10.29 -15.16 -27.19
CA THR A 230 10.13 -16.60 -27.48
C THR A 230 9.53 -17.35 -26.29
N ILE A 231 9.99 -17.03 -25.07
CA ILE A 231 9.41 -17.56 -23.82
C ILE A 231 7.96 -17.09 -23.69
N GLY A 232 7.68 -15.80 -23.88
CA GLY A 232 6.33 -15.23 -23.84
C GLY A 232 5.37 -15.84 -24.86
N ALA A 233 5.84 -16.11 -26.09
CA ALA A 233 5.04 -16.79 -27.10
C ALA A 233 4.65 -18.22 -26.69
N ILE A 234 5.57 -18.96 -26.05
CA ILE A 234 5.30 -20.30 -25.52
C ILE A 234 4.34 -20.23 -24.32
N LEU A 235 4.49 -19.27 -23.40
CA LEU A 235 3.59 -19.11 -22.26
C LEU A 235 2.15 -18.76 -22.71
N LEU A 236 2.00 -17.88 -23.70
CA LEU A 236 0.70 -17.58 -24.32
C LEU A 236 0.06 -18.80 -24.98
N LEU A 237 0.85 -19.65 -25.65
CA LEU A 237 0.36 -20.94 -26.14
C LEU A 237 -0.13 -21.82 -24.98
N VAL A 238 0.64 -21.96 -23.90
CA VAL A 238 0.23 -22.72 -22.70
C VAL A 238 -1.09 -22.20 -22.15
N GLY A 239 -1.28 -20.88 -22.05
CA GLY A 239 -2.52 -20.26 -21.59
C GLY A 239 -3.74 -20.54 -22.48
N VAL A 240 -3.56 -20.77 -23.78
CA VAL A 240 -4.63 -21.22 -24.69
C VAL A 240 -4.88 -22.73 -24.53
N GLU A 241 -3.83 -23.56 -24.51
CA GLU A 241 -3.96 -25.01 -24.33
C GLU A 241 -4.58 -25.39 -22.98
N ALA A 242 -4.26 -24.65 -21.91
CA ALA A 242 -4.86 -24.83 -20.59
C ALA A 242 -6.37 -24.51 -20.61
N ARG A 243 -6.79 -23.43 -21.30
CA ARG A 243 -8.21 -23.09 -21.49
C ARG A 243 -8.96 -24.12 -22.36
N LEU A 244 -8.25 -24.85 -23.21
CA LEU A 244 -8.77 -25.97 -24.01
C LEU A 244 -8.79 -27.32 -23.27
N GLY A 245 -8.29 -27.40 -22.03
CA GLY A 245 -8.21 -28.66 -21.28
C GLY A 245 -7.10 -29.60 -21.77
N ALA A 246 -6.16 -29.12 -22.58
CA ALA A 246 -5.17 -29.95 -23.28
C ALA A 246 -3.92 -30.22 -22.41
N THR A 247 -4.07 -30.99 -21.32
CA THR A 247 -2.99 -31.27 -20.35
C THR A 247 -1.68 -31.75 -20.98
N SER A 248 -1.74 -32.57 -22.03
CA SER A 248 -0.54 -33.08 -22.71
C SER A 248 0.22 -32.00 -23.50
N GLN A 249 -0.50 -31.04 -24.09
CA GLN A 249 0.11 -29.92 -24.82
C GLN A 249 0.70 -28.90 -23.84
N VAL A 250 -0.02 -28.61 -22.75
CA VAL A 250 0.48 -27.83 -21.61
C VAL A 250 1.78 -28.43 -21.07
N GLN A 251 1.81 -29.75 -20.79
CA GLN A 251 3.00 -30.39 -20.24
C GLN A 251 4.20 -30.35 -21.22
N LEU A 252 3.94 -30.47 -22.52
CA LEU A 252 4.96 -30.37 -23.57
C LEU A 252 5.53 -28.96 -23.65
N HIS A 253 4.67 -27.93 -23.72
CA HIS A 253 5.10 -26.54 -23.80
C HIS A 253 5.81 -26.05 -22.52
N MET A 254 5.32 -26.43 -21.33
CA MET A 254 6.03 -26.16 -20.08
C MET A 254 7.34 -26.95 -19.99
N GLY A 255 7.39 -28.20 -20.44
CA GLY A 255 8.64 -28.95 -20.57
C GLY A 255 9.67 -28.26 -21.47
N ALA A 256 9.22 -27.59 -22.54
CA ALA A 256 10.08 -26.77 -23.38
C ALA A 256 10.59 -25.52 -22.63
N ILE A 257 9.76 -24.85 -21.81
CA ILE A 257 10.23 -23.77 -20.92
C ILE A 257 11.30 -24.27 -19.95
N GLN A 258 11.11 -25.43 -19.31
CA GLN A 258 12.13 -25.99 -18.40
C GLN A 258 13.45 -26.27 -19.14
N TYR A 259 13.38 -26.82 -20.35
CA TYR A 259 14.56 -27.06 -21.17
C TYR A 259 15.29 -25.74 -21.51
N LEU A 260 14.54 -24.70 -21.88
CA LEU A 260 15.11 -23.36 -22.12
C LEU A 260 15.76 -22.79 -20.87
N LEU A 261 15.12 -22.86 -19.69
CA LEU A 261 15.69 -22.40 -18.42
C LEU A 261 17.00 -23.10 -18.08
N ASN A 262 17.05 -24.43 -18.20
CA ASN A 262 18.27 -25.19 -17.94
C ASN A 262 19.38 -24.88 -18.97
N ALA A 263 19.01 -24.56 -20.21
CA ALA A 263 19.96 -24.10 -21.24
C ALA A 263 20.48 -22.67 -21.00
N CYS A 264 19.82 -21.88 -20.14
CA CYS A 264 20.33 -20.57 -19.68
C CYS A 264 21.35 -20.70 -18.54
N GLU A 265 21.38 -21.81 -17.81
CA GLU A 265 22.27 -21.96 -16.64
C GLU A 265 23.77 -21.75 -16.97
N PRO A 266 24.31 -22.18 -18.13
CA PRO A 266 25.67 -21.85 -18.56
C PRO A 266 25.82 -20.55 -19.39
N VAL A 267 24.74 -19.84 -19.74
CA VAL A 267 24.76 -18.64 -20.59
C VAL A 267 23.98 -17.53 -19.91
N VAL A 268 24.65 -16.45 -19.47
CA VAL A 268 24.04 -15.34 -18.70
C VAL A 268 23.00 -14.55 -19.50
N VAL A 269 21.81 -15.14 -19.67
CA VAL A 269 20.61 -14.51 -20.22
C VAL A 269 19.77 -14.05 -19.04
N ASN A 270 19.89 -12.77 -18.70
CA ASN A 270 19.12 -12.15 -17.62
C ASN A 270 17.65 -12.05 -18.01
N LEU A 271 16.85 -13.05 -17.63
CA LEU A 271 15.40 -12.99 -17.68
C LEU A 271 14.90 -11.82 -16.81
N THR A 272 13.96 -11.03 -17.33
CA THR A 272 13.32 -9.95 -16.57
C THR A 272 12.39 -10.47 -15.48
N GLU A 273 12.19 -9.63 -14.47
CA GLU A 273 11.21 -9.86 -13.40
C GLU A 273 9.78 -10.12 -13.90
N GLY A 274 9.40 -9.48 -15.02
CA GLY A 274 8.14 -9.77 -15.70
C GLY A 274 8.06 -11.22 -16.19
N ILE A 275 9.10 -11.71 -16.89
CA ILE A 275 9.07 -13.06 -17.47
C ILE A 275 9.31 -14.17 -16.42
N LYS A 276 10.02 -13.91 -15.32
CA LYS A 276 10.13 -14.85 -14.19
C LYS A 276 8.77 -15.07 -13.52
N ARG A 277 8.07 -13.98 -13.18
CA ARG A 277 6.68 -14.03 -12.68
C ARG A 277 5.75 -14.71 -13.67
N ALA A 278 5.95 -14.48 -14.96
CA ALA A 278 5.15 -15.09 -16.02
C ALA A 278 5.20 -16.63 -16.02
N ILE A 279 6.40 -17.19 -15.92
CA ILE A 279 6.60 -18.64 -15.90
C ILE A 279 5.91 -19.26 -14.69
N PHE A 280 6.05 -18.66 -13.51
CA PHE A 280 5.42 -19.14 -12.27
C PHE A 280 3.89 -19.14 -12.34
N TRP A 281 3.28 -18.01 -12.72
CA TRP A 281 1.82 -17.90 -12.76
C TRP A 281 1.21 -18.80 -13.84
N GLN A 282 1.85 -18.93 -15.00
CA GLN A 282 1.39 -19.84 -16.04
C GLN A 282 1.49 -21.31 -15.60
N ASP A 283 2.56 -21.73 -14.91
CA ASP A 283 2.72 -23.10 -14.40
C ASP A 283 1.66 -23.43 -13.32
N LEU A 284 1.44 -22.52 -12.38
CA LEU A 284 0.44 -22.65 -11.32
C LEU A 284 -0.99 -22.71 -11.90
N ASN A 285 -1.36 -21.75 -12.76
CA ASN A 285 -2.69 -21.70 -13.37
C ASN A 285 -2.96 -22.95 -14.21
N SER A 286 -1.98 -23.43 -14.97
CA SER A 286 -2.12 -24.65 -15.78
C SER A 286 -2.28 -25.90 -14.92
N SER A 287 -1.54 -26.02 -13.82
CA SER A 287 -1.70 -27.10 -12.84
C SER A 287 -3.11 -27.11 -12.23
N ILE A 288 -3.64 -25.94 -11.86
CA ILE A 288 -4.99 -25.80 -11.30
C ILE A 288 -6.07 -26.13 -12.33
N MET A 289 -5.94 -25.65 -13.57
CA MET A 289 -6.94 -25.79 -14.62
C MET A 289 -7.00 -27.19 -15.22
N VAL A 290 -5.84 -27.79 -15.54
CA VAL A 290 -5.75 -29.02 -16.34
C VAL A 290 -4.96 -30.15 -15.67
N GLY A 291 -4.49 -29.95 -14.44
CA GLY A 291 -3.76 -30.98 -13.69
C GLY A 291 -2.36 -31.28 -14.24
N SER A 292 -1.72 -30.34 -14.94
CA SER A 292 -0.34 -30.50 -15.40
C SER A 292 0.64 -30.56 -14.21
N LYS A 293 1.71 -31.35 -14.34
CA LYS A 293 2.78 -31.39 -13.36
C LYS A 293 3.55 -30.07 -13.42
N ARG A 294 3.57 -29.37 -12.28
CA ARG A 294 4.39 -28.17 -12.02
C ARG A 294 5.85 -28.42 -12.37
N ILE A 295 6.48 -27.40 -12.95
CA ILE A 295 7.91 -27.38 -13.26
C ILE A 295 8.68 -26.33 -12.44
N VAL A 296 8.00 -25.29 -11.95
CA VAL A 296 8.60 -24.25 -11.10
C VAL A 296 7.80 -24.07 -9.82
N ASP A 297 8.47 -23.69 -8.75
CA ASP A 297 7.88 -23.42 -7.44
C ASP A 297 8.29 -22.03 -6.90
N HIS A 298 7.86 -21.73 -5.67
CA HIS A 298 8.16 -20.49 -4.97
C HIS A 298 9.63 -20.35 -4.53
N THR A 299 10.51 -21.31 -4.83
CA THR A 299 11.96 -21.22 -4.59
C THR A 299 12.77 -21.10 -5.88
N THR A 300 12.14 -21.33 -7.02
CA THR A 300 12.81 -21.44 -8.33
C THR A 300 13.36 -20.11 -8.86
N PHE A 301 12.73 -18.99 -8.50
CA PHE A 301 13.20 -17.65 -8.83
C PHE A 301 13.42 -16.85 -7.53
N THR A 302 14.54 -16.14 -7.44
CA THR A 302 14.95 -15.39 -6.24
C THR A 302 13.94 -14.34 -5.81
N GLU A 303 13.20 -13.78 -6.76
CA GLU A 303 12.26 -12.67 -6.59
C GLU A 303 10.81 -13.16 -6.38
N LEU A 304 10.63 -14.48 -6.39
CA LEU A 304 9.44 -15.19 -5.94
C LEU A 304 9.69 -15.95 -4.64
N LYS A 305 10.90 -15.84 -4.07
CA LYS A 305 11.32 -16.60 -2.90
C LYS A 305 10.51 -16.22 -1.66
N TRP A 306 9.56 -17.08 -1.32
CA TRP A 306 8.77 -17.00 -0.11
C TRP A 306 8.88 -18.29 0.68
N GLN A 307 9.23 -18.23 1.96
CA GLN A 307 9.23 -19.39 2.85
C GLN A 307 8.32 -19.10 4.04
N ARG A 308 7.52 -20.08 4.47
CA ARG A 308 6.96 -20.01 5.83
C ARG A 308 8.11 -20.13 6.82
N ASP A 309 8.11 -19.26 7.84
CA ASP A 309 8.97 -19.48 8.99
C ASP A 309 8.66 -20.86 9.59
N SER A 310 9.68 -21.72 9.64
CA SER A 310 9.59 -23.06 10.22
C SER A 310 9.24 -23.08 11.71
N ILE A 311 9.32 -21.93 12.39
CA ILE A 311 9.05 -21.76 13.81
C ILE A 311 7.65 -21.15 14.04
N ALA A 312 7.14 -20.34 13.10
CA ALA A 312 5.87 -19.59 13.24
C ALA A 312 5.00 -19.66 11.96
N PRO A 313 4.30 -20.80 11.70
CA PRO A 313 3.58 -21.03 10.44
C PRO A 313 2.35 -20.15 10.20
N ASP A 314 1.91 -19.36 11.18
CA ASP A 314 0.72 -18.50 11.12
C ASP A 314 1.03 -17.03 10.73
N PHE A 315 2.29 -16.62 10.70
CA PHE A 315 2.68 -15.31 10.20
C PHE A 315 2.85 -15.31 8.67
N PHE A 316 2.38 -14.24 8.03
CA PHE A 316 2.49 -14.01 6.60
C PHE A 316 3.31 -12.76 6.36
N GLU A 317 4.57 -12.90 5.94
CA GLU A 317 5.26 -11.81 5.25
C GLU A 317 4.48 -11.53 3.96
N LEU A 318 3.86 -10.36 3.90
CA LEU A 318 3.18 -9.86 2.71
C LEU A 318 4.23 -9.31 1.72
N PRO A 319 4.04 -9.49 0.39
CA PRO A 319 4.88 -8.80 -0.58
C PRO A 319 4.86 -7.28 -0.38
N PRO A 320 5.92 -6.55 -0.74
CA PRO A 320 5.88 -5.09 -0.88
C PRO A 320 4.67 -4.67 -1.74
N GLY A 321 3.87 -3.72 -1.25
CA GLY A 321 2.57 -3.32 -1.83
C GLY A 321 1.32 -3.78 -1.07
N PHE A 322 1.44 -4.19 0.20
CA PHE A 322 0.29 -4.56 1.06
C PHE A 322 0.44 -4.12 2.52
N GLN A 323 1.31 -3.13 2.77
CA GLN A 323 1.65 -2.63 4.10
C GLN A 323 0.41 -2.22 4.90
N SER A 324 0.34 -2.64 6.17
CA SER A 324 -0.60 -2.07 7.13
C SER A 324 -0.02 -0.80 7.76
N VAL A 325 -0.67 0.33 7.51
CA VAL A 325 -0.26 1.63 8.07
C VAL A 325 -1.27 2.07 9.12
N PHE A 326 -0.79 2.35 10.33
CA PHE A 326 -1.57 3.03 11.36
C PHE A 326 -1.14 4.49 11.43
N ILE A 327 -2.06 5.43 11.21
CA ILE A 327 -1.77 6.87 11.24
C ILE A 327 -2.65 7.57 12.28
N THR A 328 -2.04 8.42 13.09
CA THR A 328 -2.78 9.31 14.00
C THR A 328 -2.76 10.73 13.44
N GLY A 329 -3.88 11.45 13.55
CA GLY A 329 -3.95 12.86 13.18
C GLY A 329 -4.42 13.17 11.75
N THR A 330 -5.04 12.21 11.06
CA THR A 330 -5.61 12.37 9.70
C THR A 330 -6.59 13.53 9.54
N THR A 331 -7.28 13.93 10.62
CA THR A 331 -8.18 15.10 10.61
C THR A 331 -7.46 16.43 10.88
N GLY A 332 -6.17 16.38 11.21
CA GLY A 332 -5.28 17.53 11.46
C GLY A 332 -4.53 17.98 10.20
N PHE A 333 -3.75 19.04 10.34
CA PHE A 333 -3.03 19.68 9.21
C PHE A 333 -1.92 18.79 8.64
N ILE A 334 -0.94 18.39 9.48
CA ILE A 334 0.20 17.57 9.07
C ILE A 334 -0.29 16.16 8.67
N GLY A 335 -0.94 15.45 9.59
CA GLY A 335 -1.40 14.08 9.35
C GLY A 335 -2.44 13.95 8.23
N GLY A 336 -3.25 14.98 8.00
CA GLY A 336 -4.18 15.00 6.88
C GLY A 336 -3.49 15.15 5.52
N ASP A 337 -2.52 16.06 5.38
CA ASP A 337 -1.76 16.21 4.13
C ASP A 337 -0.80 15.04 3.88
N ALA A 338 -0.18 14.52 4.94
CA ALA A 338 0.67 13.32 4.88
C ALA A 338 -0.15 12.08 4.47
N PHE A 339 -1.35 11.89 5.03
CA PHE A 339 -2.25 10.83 4.62
C PHE A 339 -2.71 10.98 3.16
N TYR A 340 -3.05 12.19 2.71
CA TYR A 340 -3.37 12.47 1.31
C TYR A 340 -2.20 12.09 0.38
N ALA A 341 -0.96 12.45 0.74
CA ALA A 341 0.23 12.13 -0.05
C ALA A 341 0.50 10.63 -0.10
N LEU A 342 0.41 9.94 1.05
CA LEU A 342 0.57 8.48 1.16
C LEU A 342 -0.47 7.71 0.35
N GLN A 343 -1.77 7.99 0.56
CA GLN A 343 -2.85 7.31 -0.15
C GLN A 343 -2.81 7.55 -1.67
N LYS A 344 -2.25 8.68 -2.11
CA LYS A 344 -2.03 8.98 -3.53
C LYS A 344 -0.84 8.21 -4.11
N ALA A 345 0.21 8.00 -3.33
CA ALA A 345 1.40 7.27 -3.76
C ALA A 345 1.21 5.74 -3.72
N HIS A 346 0.54 5.25 -2.66
CA HIS A 346 0.34 3.83 -2.36
C HIS A 346 -1.14 3.51 -2.07
N PRO A 347 -2.04 3.63 -3.06
CA PRO A 347 -3.47 3.36 -2.87
C PRO A 347 -3.79 1.88 -2.53
N ASP A 348 -2.82 1.00 -2.76
CA ASP A 348 -2.78 -0.44 -2.48
C ASP A 348 -2.55 -0.79 -1.00
N TRP A 349 -2.04 0.16 -0.19
CA TRP A 349 -1.77 -0.05 1.23
C TRP A 349 -3.05 -0.01 2.09
N LYS A 350 -2.98 -0.62 3.28
CA LYS A 350 -4.12 -0.72 4.20
C LYS A 350 -4.00 0.28 5.34
N TYR A 351 -4.80 1.34 5.27
CA TYR A 351 -4.76 2.41 6.26
C TYR A 351 -5.76 2.20 7.40
N THR A 352 -5.25 2.19 8.62
CA THR A 352 -6.01 2.35 9.86
C THR A 352 -5.80 3.76 10.39
N ILE A 353 -6.87 4.52 10.62
CA ILE A 353 -6.78 5.92 11.07
C ILE A 353 -7.34 6.07 12.49
N LEU A 354 -6.62 6.76 13.38
CA LEU A 354 -7.13 7.11 14.72
C LEU A 354 -8.07 8.31 14.63
N VAL A 355 -9.32 8.14 15.05
CA VAL A 355 -10.33 9.22 15.11
C VAL A 355 -11.12 9.20 16.42
N ARG A 356 -11.36 10.39 16.99
CA ARG A 356 -12.03 10.57 18.29
C ARG A 356 -13.50 10.16 18.33
N SER A 357 -14.15 10.01 17.18
CA SER A 357 -15.54 9.59 17.06
C SER A 357 -15.84 9.05 15.66
N GLU A 358 -16.90 8.25 15.53
CA GLU A 358 -17.37 7.79 14.21
C GLU A 358 -17.67 8.94 13.25
N ASP A 359 -18.22 10.07 13.72
CA ASP A 359 -18.55 11.19 12.84
C ASP A 359 -17.30 11.85 12.25
N LYS A 360 -16.19 11.88 13.00
CA LYS A 360 -14.89 12.29 12.46
C LYS A 360 -14.29 11.24 11.53
N GLY A 361 -14.58 9.96 11.75
CA GLY A 361 -14.30 8.90 10.79
C GLY A 361 -15.06 9.07 9.47
N LYS A 362 -16.36 9.37 9.53
CA LYS A 362 -17.23 9.61 8.37
C LYS A 362 -16.74 10.78 7.52
N ASP A 363 -16.22 11.84 8.13
CA ASP A 363 -15.62 12.97 7.40
C ASP A 363 -14.44 12.53 6.52
N VAL A 364 -13.61 11.59 6.97
CA VAL A 364 -12.52 11.00 6.17
C VAL A 364 -13.05 9.97 5.17
N GLN A 365 -13.94 9.06 5.61
CA GLN A 365 -14.49 8.00 4.76
C GLN A 365 -15.34 8.49 3.58
N LYS A 366 -15.87 9.72 3.63
CA LYS A 366 -16.49 10.39 2.46
C LYS A 366 -15.53 10.51 1.26
N GLN A 367 -14.23 10.65 1.53
CA GLN A 367 -13.17 10.79 0.52
C GLN A 367 -12.40 9.47 0.32
N TYR A 368 -12.29 8.66 1.38
CA TYR A 368 -11.50 7.42 1.39
C TYR A 368 -12.32 6.25 1.99
N PRO A 369 -13.23 5.63 1.22
CA PRO A 369 -14.19 4.66 1.76
C PRO A 369 -13.55 3.44 2.42
N ASP A 370 -12.39 3.01 1.94
CA ASP A 370 -11.74 1.75 2.33
C ASP A 370 -10.87 1.85 3.61
N VAL A 371 -10.75 3.03 4.23
CA VAL A 371 -9.97 3.20 5.46
C VAL A 371 -10.66 2.55 6.67
N LYS A 372 -9.88 1.80 7.45
CA LYS A 372 -10.30 1.24 8.73
C LYS A 372 -10.23 2.31 9.81
N LEU A 373 -11.26 2.42 10.64
CA LEU A 373 -11.27 3.36 11.76
C LEU A 373 -10.79 2.67 13.05
N ALA A 374 -9.83 3.29 13.73
CA ALA A 374 -9.58 3.08 15.15
C ALA A 374 -10.29 4.20 15.92
N ILE A 375 -11.41 3.89 16.58
CA ILE A 375 -12.18 4.88 17.36
C ILE A 375 -11.55 5.02 18.74
N GLY A 376 -11.01 6.19 19.05
CA GLY A 376 -10.37 6.49 20.33
C GLY A 376 -9.72 7.88 20.37
N SER A 377 -9.46 8.36 21.59
CA SER A 377 -8.62 9.52 21.88
C SER A 377 -7.14 9.12 22.01
N LEU A 378 -6.27 10.09 22.36
CA LEU A 378 -4.87 9.81 22.66
C LEU A 378 -4.66 9.20 24.06
N ASP A 379 -5.67 9.28 24.94
CA ASP A 379 -5.70 8.65 26.26
C ASP A 379 -6.11 7.16 26.21
N ASP A 380 -6.75 6.73 25.11
CA ASP A 380 -7.24 5.35 24.92
C ASP A 380 -6.09 4.38 24.56
N SER A 381 -5.14 4.18 25.49
CA SER A 381 -3.89 3.45 25.25
C SER A 381 -4.11 2.08 24.60
N LYS A 382 -5.13 1.33 25.02
CA LYS A 382 -5.49 0.01 24.48
C LYS A 382 -5.88 0.03 23.00
N VAL A 383 -6.48 1.12 22.52
CA VAL A 383 -6.84 1.29 21.10
C VAL A 383 -5.56 1.52 20.30
N ILE A 384 -4.66 2.37 20.81
CA ILE A 384 -3.40 2.73 20.18
C ILE A 384 -2.42 1.55 20.17
N GLU A 385 -2.25 0.86 21.31
CA GLU A 385 -1.44 -0.37 21.45
C GLU A 385 -1.88 -1.42 20.44
N LYS A 386 -3.19 -1.71 20.37
CA LYS A 386 -3.74 -2.67 19.43
C LYS A 386 -3.48 -2.24 17.98
N ALA A 387 -3.83 -1.00 17.62
CA ALA A 387 -3.67 -0.53 16.25
C ALA A 387 -2.19 -0.52 15.81
N SER A 388 -1.28 -0.19 16.72
CA SER A 388 0.18 -0.22 16.47
C SER A 388 0.72 -1.65 16.37
N SER A 389 0.18 -2.61 17.13
CA SER A 389 0.57 -4.04 17.03
C SER A 389 0.10 -4.73 15.74
N GLU A 390 -0.91 -4.16 15.06
CA GLU A 390 -1.48 -4.65 13.79
C GLU A 390 -0.84 -3.96 12.56
N ALA A 391 0.10 -3.03 12.76
CA ALA A 391 0.63 -2.13 11.73
C ALA A 391 2.12 -2.31 11.47
N ASP A 392 2.51 -2.54 10.21
CA ASP A 392 3.90 -2.56 9.77
C ASP A 392 4.55 -1.17 9.94
N ILE A 393 3.79 -0.10 9.70
CA ILE A 393 4.24 1.29 9.80
C ILE A 393 3.27 2.12 10.65
N VAL A 394 3.77 2.73 11.72
CA VAL A 394 3.04 3.70 12.55
C VAL A 394 3.51 5.11 12.27
N ILE A 395 2.58 5.99 11.88
CA ILE A 395 2.84 7.41 11.57
C ILE A 395 2.11 8.27 12.60
N HIS A 396 2.86 8.82 13.54
CA HIS A 396 2.30 9.53 14.70
C HIS A 396 2.37 11.05 14.50
N THR A 397 1.21 11.69 14.28
CA THR A 397 1.14 13.16 14.07
C THR A 397 0.10 13.88 14.95
N ALA A 398 -0.76 13.16 15.68
CA ALA A 398 -1.74 13.78 16.56
C ALA A 398 -1.12 14.09 17.93
N GLU A 399 -0.88 15.37 18.20
CA GLU A 399 -0.23 15.90 19.43
C GLU A 399 1.04 15.10 19.80
N SER A 400 1.73 14.60 18.77
CA SER A 400 2.74 13.54 18.89
C SER A 400 3.95 13.99 19.71
N SER A 401 4.28 15.27 19.62
CA SER A 401 5.40 15.92 20.34
C SER A 401 5.07 16.25 21.80
N ASP A 402 3.80 16.18 22.21
CA ASP A 402 3.31 16.69 23.51
C ASP A 402 2.51 15.64 24.32
N HIS A 403 2.19 14.48 23.74
CA HIS A 403 1.31 13.47 24.36
C HIS A 403 2.04 12.17 24.74
N GLN A 404 2.73 12.16 25.89
CA GLN A 404 3.49 11.00 26.40
C GLN A 404 2.70 9.67 26.44
N GLY A 405 1.38 9.70 26.69
CA GLY A 405 0.53 8.50 26.79
C GLY A 405 0.50 7.70 25.49
N ALA A 406 0.04 8.34 24.40
CA ALA A 406 0.09 7.83 23.03
C ALA A 406 1.49 7.34 22.61
N ALA A 407 2.57 8.09 22.89
CA ALA A 407 3.93 7.65 22.57
C ALA A 407 4.31 6.33 23.28
N LYS A 408 4.00 6.19 24.58
CA LYS A 408 4.20 4.95 25.34
C LYS A 408 3.33 3.80 24.81
N ALA A 409 2.10 4.08 24.40
CA ALA A 409 1.15 3.12 23.85
C ALA A 409 1.59 2.58 22.47
N ILE A 410 2.06 3.46 21.57
CA ILE A 410 2.62 3.06 20.26
C ILE A 410 3.82 2.14 20.46
N ALA A 411 4.77 2.55 21.31
CA ALA A 411 5.95 1.78 21.62
C ALA A 411 5.60 0.39 22.22
N ALA A 412 4.62 0.34 23.13
CA ALA A 412 4.13 -0.92 23.70
C ALA A 412 3.44 -1.84 22.68
N GLY A 413 2.63 -1.27 21.78
CA GLY A 413 2.00 -2.01 20.68
C GLY A 413 3.04 -2.63 19.74
N LEU A 414 3.99 -1.83 19.25
CA LEU A 414 5.05 -2.29 18.34
C LEU A 414 5.90 -3.40 18.97
N ARG A 415 6.37 -3.24 20.22
CA ARG A 415 7.12 -4.30 20.91
C ARG A 415 6.35 -5.59 21.16
N SER A 416 5.02 -5.58 21.09
CA SER A 416 4.20 -6.75 21.43
C SER A 416 4.14 -7.80 20.31
N THR A 417 4.38 -7.39 19.06
CA THR A 417 4.23 -8.23 17.86
C THR A 417 5.42 -8.21 16.91
N HIS A 418 6.26 -7.18 16.96
CA HIS A 418 7.41 -7.04 16.06
C HIS A 418 8.71 -7.58 16.64
N SER A 419 9.60 -7.98 15.75
CA SER A 419 10.87 -8.64 16.06
C SER A 419 11.92 -8.34 14.98
N SER A 420 13.16 -8.80 15.15
CA SER A 420 14.22 -8.62 14.16
C SER A 420 13.97 -9.31 12.80
N SER A 421 13.06 -10.28 12.73
CA SER A 421 12.59 -10.89 11.48
C SER A 421 11.37 -10.18 10.90
N ASN A 422 10.51 -9.58 11.73
CA ASN A 422 9.35 -8.80 11.31
C ASN A 422 9.35 -7.42 11.99
N PRO A 423 10.19 -6.47 11.53
CA PRO A 423 10.37 -5.18 12.18
C PRO A 423 9.13 -4.28 12.02
N GLY A 424 8.79 -3.54 13.08
CA GLY A 424 7.77 -2.51 13.06
C GLY A 424 8.41 -1.13 12.95
N TYR A 425 7.86 -0.26 12.12
CA TYR A 425 8.41 1.06 11.84
C TYR A 425 7.60 2.16 12.53
N TRP A 426 8.28 3.15 13.12
CA TRP A 426 7.63 4.29 13.76
C TRP A 426 8.18 5.61 13.23
N ILE A 427 7.37 6.31 12.44
CA ILE A 427 7.63 7.68 12.01
C ILE A 427 6.93 8.61 12.99
N HIS A 428 7.71 9.33 13.79
CA HIS A 428 7.23 10.21 14.85
C HIS A 428 7.41 11.68 14.45
N ILE A 429 6.33 12.48 14.48
CA ILE A 429 6.43 13.93 14.26
C ILE A 429 6.66 14.65 15.59
N SER A 430 7.88 15.14 15.78
CA SER A 430 8.24 16.09 16.84
C SER A 430 8.18 17.52 16.24
N GLY A 431 9.02 18.47 16.69
CA GLY A 431 9.06 19.81 16.11
C GLY A 431 10.27 20.63 16.55
N THR A 432 10.77 21.53 15.70
CA THR A 432 11.95 22.35 16.05
C THR A 432 11.69 23.39 17.14
N GLY A 433 10.48 23.48 17.68
CA GLY A 433 10.19 24.21 18.92
C GLY A 433 11.10 23.76 20.09
N ILE A 434 11.59 22.52 20.07
CA ILE A 434 12.62 22.01 20.99
C ILE A 434 13.92 22.86 20.97
N LEU A 435 14.25 23.48 19.83
CA LEU A 435 15.45 24.31 19.68
C LEU A 435 15.31 25.70 20.31
N CYS A 436 14.09 26.12 20.66
CA CYS A 436 13.84 27.41 21.32
C CYS A 436 14.25 27.45 22.80
N TRP A 437 14.64 26.30 23.39
CA TRP A 437 14.93 26.14 24.82
C TRP A 437 15.90 27.20 25.36
N TYR A 438 16.95 27.54 24.61
CA TYR A 438 17.99 28.46 25.08
C TYR A 438 17.44 29.88 25.25
N ASP A 439 16.63 30.35 24.30
CA ASP A 439 16.02 31.67 24.38
C ASP A 439 14.88 31.71 25.41
N MET A 440 14.18 30.60 25.65
CA MET A 440 13.19 30.47 26.71
C MET A 440 13.83 30.54 28.10
N ASP A 441 14.85 29.73 28.36
CA ASP A 441 15.55 29.66 29.64
C ASP A 441 16.30 30.96 29.97
N ASN A 442 16.85 31.64 28.95
CA ASN A 442 17.59 32.91 29.10
C ASN A 442 16.73 34.16 28.80
N LYS A 443 15.43 34.01 28.50
CA LYS A 443 14.47 35.09 28.20
C LYS A 443 14.88 36.04 27.07
N ARG A 444 15.52 35.54 26.02
CA ARG A 444 16.12 36.29 24.90
C ARG A 444 15.09 36.75 23.85
N TYR A 445 13.95 37.24 24.31
CA TYR A 445 12.79 37.49 23.45
C TYR A 445 13.05 38.56 22.39
N GLY A 446 13.08 38.15 21.12
CA GLY A 446 13.33 39.03 19.98
C GLY A 446 14.81 39.27 19.65
N GLU A 447 15.75 38.61 20.34
CA GLU A 447 17.18 38.67 20.02
C GLU A 447 17.55 37.75 18.85
N GLY A 448 18.67 38.07 18.18
CA GLY A 448 19.19 37.25 17.08
C GLY A 448 19.77 35.90 17.54
N PRO A 449 19.94 34.95 16.58
CA PRO A 449 20.47 33.63 16.85
C PRO A 449 21.96 33.70 17.25
N LEU A 450 22.35 32.82 18.17
CA LEU A 450 23.74 32.68 18.62
C LEU A 450 24.47 31.56 17.86
N PRO A 451 25.73 31.74 17.41
CA PRO A 451 26.51 30.70 16.74
C PRO A 451 26.64 29.39 17.55
N GLU A 452 26.72 29.50 18.88
CA GLU A 452 26.81 28.38 19.81
C GLU A 452 25.51 27.55 19.82
N GLN A 453 24.39 28.10 19.36
CA GLN A 453 23.09 27.45 19.22
C GLN A 453 22.78 27.01 17.78
N ALA A 454 23.82 26.78 16.96
CA ALA A 454 23.66 26.08 15.68
C ALA A 454 23.38 24.57 15.89
N TYR A 455 22.46 24.01 15.11
CA TYR A 455 22.09 22.59 15.12
C TYR A 455 22.01 22.02 13.70
N ASN A 456 22.31 20.73 13.56
CA ASN A 456 22.08 19.97 12.32
C ASN A 456 21.77 18.51 12.68
N ASP A 457 21.03 17.83 11.80
CA ASP A 457 20.50 16.48 12.04
C ASP A 457 21.47 15.32 11.70
N LEU A 458 22.67 15.65 11.19
CA LEU A 458 23.62 14.67 10.67
C LEU A 458 24.87 14.56 11.54
N GLU A 459 25.86 15.45 11.36
CA GLU A 459 27.10 15.46 12.15
C GLU A 459 26.87 15.98 13.58
N GLY A 460 25.82 16.79 13.79
CA GLY A 460 25.46 17.41 15.06
C GLY A 460 24.35 16.71 15.82
N VAL A 461 23.91 15.52 15.39
CA VAL A 461 22.70 14.84 15.92
C VAL A 461 22.76 14.62 17.43
N ASP A 462 23.94 14.28 17.98
CA ASP A 462 24.13 14.06 19.41
C ASP A 462 23.79 15.31 20.24
N LYS A 463 24.04 16.51 19.73
CA LYS A 463 23.69 17.78 20.38
C LYS A 463 22.17 18.00 20.43
N VAL A 464 21.44 17.49 19.45
CA VAL A 464 19.97 17.59 19.36
C VAL A 464 19.31 16.54 20.27
N THR A 465 19.81 15.31 20.26
CA THR A 465 19.25 14.20 21.07
C THR A 465 19.64 14.28 22.55
N SER A 466 20.54 15.18 22.96
CA SER A 466 20.98 15.44 24.34
C SER A 466 20.53 16.78 24.94
N LEU A 467 19.55 17.46 24.32
CA LEU A 467 19.03 18.74 24.81
C LEU A 467 18.47 18.66 26.26
N PRO A 468 18.51 19.78 27.03
CA PRO A 468 18.05 19.81 28.42
C PRO A 468 16.58 19.42 28.59
N ASP A 469 16.23 18.87 29.75
CA ASP A 469 14.85 18.47 30.09
C ASP A 469 13.87 19.67 30.17
N THR A 470 14.35 20.92 30.19
CA THR A 470 13.55 22.14 30.05
C THR A 470 13.13 22.44 28.60
N ALA A 471 13.76 21.79 27.61
CA ALA A 471 13.44 22.01 26.20
C ALA A 471 12.02 21.54 25.86
N PHE A 472 11.35 22.31 25.00
CA PHE A 472 9.98 22.02 24.59
C PHE A 472 9.90 20.68 23.83
N HIS A 473 8.82 19.90 23.98
CA HIS A 473 8.67 18.52 23.48
C HIS A 473 9.65 17.46 24.03
N ARG A 474 10.63 17.84 24.86
CA ARG A 474 11.73 16.94 25.27
C ARG A 474 11.27 15.71 26.06
N ASP A 475 10.20 15.85 26.82
CA ASP A 475 9.61 14.78 27.62
C ASP A 475 9.05 13.64 26.74
N VAL A 476 8.53 13.95 25.56
CA VAL A 476 8.12 12.95 24.57
C VAL A 476 9.28 12.48 23.71
N ASP A 477 10.14 13.39 23.22
CA ASP A 477 11.34 13.03 22.44
C ASP A 477 12.20 11.97 23.17
N LYS A 478 12.36 12.08 24.49
CA LYS A 478 13.07 11.08 25.31
C LYS A 478 12.42 9.70 25.27
N ILE A 479 11.08 9.60 25.33
CA ILE A 479 10.36 8.31 25.25
C ILE A 479 10.62 7.64 23.90
N VAL A 480 10.64 8.42 22.82
CA VAL A 480 10.82 7.95 21.44
C VAL A 480 12.28 7.55 21.18
N LEU A 481 13.24 8.34 21.66
CA LEU A 481 14.68 8.03 21.61
C LEU A 481 15.05 6.81 22.46
N ASP A 482 14.51 6.70 23.67
CA ASP A 482 14.67 5.53 24.53
C ASP A 482 14.14 4.27 23.83
N GLU A 483 13.04 4.38 23.08
CA GLU A 483 12.53 3.26 22.29
C GLU A 483 13.46 2.89 21.13
N ALA A 484 13.91 3.89 20.38
CA ALA A 484 14.85 3.74 19.28
C ALA A 484 16.17 3.06 19.70
N ALA A 485 16.54 3.15 20.99
CA ALA A 485 17.75 2.57 21.55
C ALA A 485 17.60 1.15 22.14
N LYS A 486 16.39 0.66 22.43
CA LYS A 486 16.17 -0.64 23.11
C LYS A 486 16.42 -1.83 22.20
N ASP A 487 15.68 -1.90 21.10
CA ASP A 487 15.83 -2.93 20.07
C ASP A 487 15.58 -2.30 18.68
N PRO A 488 16.58 -1.61 18.11
CA PRO A 488 16.48 -1.01 16.78
C PRO A 488 16.39 -2.06 15.65
N SER A 489 16.48 -3.35 15.96
CA SER A 489 16.23 -4.43 15.00
C SER A 489 14.75 -4.80 14.92
N ALA A 490 14.01 -4.74 16.04
CA ALA A 490 12.58 -5.00 16.11
C ALA A 490 11.70 -3.75 15.93
N VAL A 491 12.11 -2.59 16.45
CA VAL A 491 11.37 -1.33 16.36
C VAL A 491 12.24 -0.26 15.72
N LYS A 492 11.97 0.06 14.45
CA LYS A 492 12.74 1.00 13.63
C LYS A 492 12.10 2.39 13.69
N VAL A 493 12.68 3.26 14.51
CA VAL A 493 12.15 4.61 14.80
C VAL A 493 12.82 5.68 13.94
N ALA A 494 12.05 6.63 13.42
CA ALA A 494 12.50 7.88 12.81
C ALA A 494 11.71 9.07 13.39
N ILE A 495 12.40 10.04 13.98
CA ILE A 495 11.85 11.29 14.48
C ILE A 495 12.03 12.37 13.41
N VAL A 496 10.95 13.04 13.02
CA VAL A 496 10.95 14.16 12.08
C VAL A 496 10.55 15.43 12.83
N CYS A 497 11.44 16.42 12.79
CA CYS A 497 11.30 17.74 13.41
C CYS A 497 11.12 18.80 12.33
N PRO A 498 9.87 19.07 11.89
CA PRO A 498 9.57 20.21 11.04
C PRO A 498 9.66 21.54 11.82
N PRO A 499 10.03 22.64 11.14
CA PRO A 499 10.05 23.99 11.72
C PRO A 499 8.72 24.69 11.47
N THR A 500 8.70 25.97 11.06
CA THR A 500 7.44 26.63 10.70
C THR A 500 6.84 26.01 9.44
N ILE A 501 5.76 25.24 9.62
CA ILE A 501 5.03 24.60 8.53
C ILE A 501 3.98 25.57 7.97
N TYR A 502 4.03 25.82 6.67
CA TYR A 502 3.12 26.71 5.95
C TYR A 502 2.51 26.03 4.70
N GLY A 503 1.71 26.78 3.94
CA GLY A 503 1.00 26.25 2.77
C GLY A 503 -0.41 25.77 3.09
N THR A 504 -1.20 25.60 2.03
CA THR A 504 -2.58 25.10 2.11
C THR A 504 -2.58 23.56 2.04
N GLY A 505 -3.11 22.93 3.10
CA GLY A 505 -3.13 21.47 3.23
C GLY A 505 -4.16 20.81 2.31
N ARG A 506 -3.91 19.55 1.93
CA ARG A 506 -4.76 18.75 1.02
C ARG A 506 -5.55 17.66 1.76
N GLY A 507 -5.40 17.58 3.08
CA GLY A 507 -6.07 16.60 3.92
C GLY A 507 -7.61 16.74 3.98
N PRO A 508 -8.32 15.71 4.45
CA PRO A 508 -9.78 15.63 4.39
C PRO A 508 -10.53 16.57 5.35
N THR A 509 -9.83 17.26 6.27
CA THR A 509 -10.48 18.09 7.30
C THR A 509 -9.73 19.39 7.54
N ASN A 510 -8.77 19.47 8.48
CA ASN A 510 -8.07 20.73 8.71
C ASN A 510 -6.97 20.96 7.66
N GLN A 511 -7.11 22.02 6.88
CA GLN A 511 -6.15 22.44 5.85
C GLN A 511 -5.36 23.71 6.23
N ARG A 512 -5.61 24.25 7.44
CA ARG A 512 -5.00 25.49 7.95
C ARG A 512 -3.81 25.20 8.87
N SER A 513 -2.69 25.88 8.59
CA SER A 513 -1.49 25.91 9.43
C SER A 513 -1.69 26.76 10.71
N ARG A 514 -0.63 26.95 11.50
CA ARG A 514 -0.73 27.51 12.87
C ARG A 514 -0.04 28.87 13.05
N GLN A 515 1.30 28.93 12.98
CA GLN A 515 2.05 30.14 13.35
C GLN A 515 1.81 31.34 12.41
N ILE A 516 1.92 31.14 11.09
CA ILE A 516 1.73 32.20 10.08
C ILE A 516 0.28 32.71 10.06
N PRO A 517 -0.77 31.86 10.11
CA PRO A 517 -2.14 32.32 10.27
C PRO A 517 -2.41 33.06 11.58
N GLY A 518 -1.80 32.67 12.71
CA GLY A 518 -1.94 33.40 13.98
C GLY A 518 -1.28 34.79 13.97
N LEU A 519 -0.17 34.93 13.25
CA LEU A 519 0.49 36.22 13.00
C LEU A 519 -0.37 37.10 12.07
N THR A 520 -0.95 36.48 11.04
CA THR A 520 -1.88 37.12 10.11
C THR A 520 -3.12 37.64 10.83
N GLU A 521 -3.81 36.77 11.58
CA GLU A 521 -4.95 37.11 12.44
C GLU A 521 -4.64 38.30 13.37
N THR A 522 -3.48 38.26 14.04
CA THR A 522 -3.06 39.36 14.93
C THR A 522 -2.80 40.66 14.18
N THR A 523 -2.21 40.58 12.98
CA THR A 523 -1.97 41.74 12.10
C THR A 523 -3.28 42.36 11.62
N LEU A 524 -4.22 41.53 11.16
CA LEU A 524 -5.54 41.96 10.69
C LEU A 524 -6.41 42.53 11.82
N GLU A 525 -6.27 42.06 13.06
CA GLU A 525 -6.98 42.59 14.22
C GLU A 525 -6.40 43.90 14.74
N LYS A 526 -5.07 44.01 14.84
CA LYS A 526 -4.39 45.21 15.37
C LYS A 526 -4.20 46.33 14.32
N GLY A 527 -4.27 46.00 13.03
CA GLY A 527 -4.05 46.94 11.93
C GLY A 527 -2.57 47.30 11.70
N PHE A 528 -1.64 46.50 12.23
CA PHE A 528 -0.19 46.62 12.08
C PHE A 528 0.47 45.26 12.31
N GLY A 529 1.64 45.03 11.71
CA GLY A 529 2.41 43.80 11.92
C GLY A 529 3.10 43.79 13.29
N PRO A 530 2.85 42.80 14.19
CA PRO A 530 3.51 42.76 15.49
C PRO A 530 4.97 42.25 15.36
N ILE A 531 5.87 42.84 16.13
CA ILE A 531 7.27 42.40 16.29
C ILE A 531 7.52 42.13 17.78
N ILE A 532 8.22 41.04 18.12
CA ILE A 532 8.62 40.77 19.51
C ILE A 532 10.06 41.26 19.73
N GLY A 533 10.28 42.02 20.81
CA GLY A 533 11.60 42.53 21.20
C GLY A 533 12.27 43.33 20.08
N ALA A 534 13.53 43.01 19.78
CA ALA A 534 14.28 43.63 18.67
C ALA A 534 13.88 43.10 17.28
N GLY A 535 13.13 41.99 17.19
CA GLY A 535 12.68 41.41 15.93
C GLY A 535 13.76 40.68 15.12
N GLU A 536 14.88 40.31 15.74
CA GLU A 536 16.03 39.69 15.06
C GLU A 536 15.97 38.16 15.02
N THR A 537 14.90 37.56 15.54
CA THR A 537 14.66 36.13 15.66
C THR A 537 14.50 35.43 14.31
N GLU A 538 15.27 34.36 14.10
CA GLU A 538 15.27 33.56 12.89
C GLU A 538 14.68 32.16 13.11
N TRP A 539 13.81 31.75 12.19
CA TRP A 539 13.27 30.40 12.09
C TRP A 539 13.52 29.81 10.70
N ASP A 540 13.72 28.49 10.65
CA ASP A 540 13.56 27.75 9.40
C ASP A 540 12.06 27.55 9.06
N ASN A 541 11.75 27.22 7.82
CA ASN A 541 10.38 26.97 7.36
C ASN A 541 10.30 25.80 6.35
N VAL A 542 9.10 25.23 6.19
CA VAL A 542 8.84 24.16 5.22
C VAL A 542 7.40 24.21 4.71
N HIS A 543 7.22 24.02 3.41
CA HIS A 543 5.89 23.88 2.83
C HIS A 543 5.29 22.51 3.21
N VAL A 544 4.01 22.45 3.61
CA VAL A 544 3.40 21.23 4.16
C VAL A 544 3.46 20.05 3.18
N HIS A 545 3.41 20.29 1.87
CA HIS A 545 3.51 19.23 0.87
C HIS A 545 4.90 18.59 0.85
N ASP A 546 5.97 19.35 1.12
CA ASP A 546 7.35 18.83 1.16
C ASP A 546 7.61 17.99 2.41
N LEU A 547 7.02 18.38 3.55
CA LEU A 547 7.01 17.58 4.77
C LEU A 547 6.27 16.24 4.54
N SER A 548 5.11 16.28 3.89
CA SER A 548 4.38 15.08 3.50
C SER A 548 5.19 14.19 2.55
N ASN A 549 5.92 14.76 1.60
CA ASN A 549 6.82 14.00 0.72
C ASN A 549 7.96 13.31 1.50
N LEU A 550 8.49 13.92 2.58
CA LEU A 550 9.47 13.27 3.46
C LEU A 550 8.86 12.07 4.22
N ILE A 551 7.62 12.21 4.70
CA ILE A 551 6.89 11.12 5.37
C ILE A 551 6.62 9.96 4.40
N VAL A 552 6.28 10.26 3.13
CA VAL A 552 6.17 9.24 2.07
C VAL A 552 7.50 8.52 1.86
N LEU A 553 8.61 9.24 1.67
CA LEU A 553 9.94 8.63 1.47
C LEU A 553 10.38 7.74 2.64
N LEU A 554 10.12 8.15 3.89
CA LEU A 554 10.37 7.32 5.07
C LEU A 554 9.48 6.06 5.08
N SER A 555 8.22 6.17 4.67
CA SER A 555 7.29 5.04 4.60
C SER A 555 7.65 4.06 3.49
N GLU A 556 8.06 4.55 2.32
CA GLU A 556 8.60 3.74 1.23
C GLU A 556 9.90 3.03 1.64
N ARG A 557 10.77 3.72 2.38
CA ARG A 557 12.02 3.16 2.91
C ARG A 557 11.77 2.09 3.98
N ALA A 558 10.64 2.16 4.69
CA ALA A 558 10.16 1.13 5.61
C ALA A 558 9.53 -0.08 4.88
N ALA A 559 8.79 0.17 3.79
CA ALA A 559 8.17 -0.87 2.96
C ALA A 559 9.15 -1.65 2.07
N SER A 560 10.38 -1.16 1.91
CA SER A 560 11.43 -1.75 1.06
C SER A 560 11.91 -3.11 1.59
N SER A 561 11.85 -4.15 0.75
CA SER A 561 12.48 -5.46 1.01
C SER A 561 14.01 -5.44 0.87
N GLU A 562 14.59 -4.40 0.28
CA GLU A 562 16.04 -4.26 0.12
C GLU A 562 16.68 -3.69 1.39
N LYS A 563 17.53 -4.49 2.04
CA LYS A 563 18.40 -4.06 3.15
C LYS A 563 19.55 -3.22 2.60
N GLN A 564 19.48 -1.91 2.78
CA GLN A 564 20.53 -0.98 2.34
C GLN A 564 21.53 -0.70 3.47
N SER A 565 22.78 -0.37 3.11
CA SER A 565 23.90 -0.21 4.06
C SER A 565 23.78 1.00 5.00
N ASP A 566 22.79 1.86 4.80
CA ASP A 566 22.55 3.10 5.55
C ASP A 566 21.37 3.02 6.52
N GLU A 567 20.80 1.84 6.80
CA GLU A 567 19.65 1.72 7.69
C GLU A 567 19.86 2.35 9.07
N GLN A 568 21.05 2.21 9.66
CA GLN A 568 21.38 2.85 10.95
C GLN A 568 21.51 4.38 10.89
N GLU A 569 21.50 4.98 9.70
CA GLU A 569 21.44 6.44 9.50
C GLU A 569 20.02 6.94 9.22
N ILE A 570 19.05 6.04 9.06
CA ILE A 570 17.63 6.37 8.83
C ILE A 570 16.78 5.97 10.05
N TRP A 571 17.08 4.83 10.67
CA TRP A 571 16.31 4.22 11.74
C TRP A 571 17.13 4.06 13.03
N GLY A 572 16.46 4.13 14.18
CA GLY A 572 17.08 3.94 15.49
C GLY A 572 17.62 5.26 16.08
N PRO A 573 18.64 5.24 16.96
CA PRO A 573 19.02 6.42 17.75
C PRO A 573 19.53 7.61 16.94
N LYS A 574 20.00 7.36 15.70
CA LYS A 574 20.41 8.40 14.73
C LYS A 574 19.31 8.84 13.78
N GLY A 575 18.15 8.16 13.79
CA GLY A 575 17.01 8.45 12.92
C GLY A 575 16.29 9.72 13.35
N TYR A 576 16.99 10.86 13.33
CA TYR A 576 16.48 12.18 13.69
C TYR A 576 16.67 13.09 12.49
N PHE A 577 15.60 13.72 12.03
CA PHE A 577 15.54 14.47 10.78
C PHE A 577 15.01 15.87 11.04
N PHE A 578 15.75 16.90 10.66
CA PHE A 578 15.12 18.20 10.43
C PHE A 578 14.45 18.18 9.05
N ALA A 579 13.40 18.99 8.88
CA ALA A 579 12.65 19.08 7.63
C ALA A 579 12.42 20.54 7.25
N GLU A 580 13.48 21.24 6.83
CA GLU A 580 13.40 22.63 6.35
C GLU A 580 13.67 22.76 4.85
N ASN A 581 13.15 23.83 4.23
CA ASN A 581 13.51 24.25 2.87
C ASN A 581 13.56 25.79 2.73
N GLY A 582 14.02 26.48 3.76
CA GLY A 582 13.93 27.94 3.78
C GLY A 582 14.07 28.51 5.18
N LYS A 583 14.30 29.83 5.24
CA LYS A 583 14.52 30.56 6.47
C LYS A 583 13.90 31.96 6.42
N HIS A 584 13.52 32.48 7.58
CA HIS A 584 12.88 33.78 7.70
C HIS A 584 13.20 34.45 9.04
N LYS A 585 13.17 35.79 9.05
CA LYS A 585 13.03 36.57 10.29
C LYS A 585 11.56 36.86 10.55
N TRP A 586 11.12 36.72 11.79
CA TRP A 586 9.72 36.97 12.16
C TRP A 586 9.27 38.41 11.88
N SER A 587 10.17 39.39 12.08
CA SER A 587 9.94 40.80 11.75
C SER A 587 9.67 41.03 10.24
N GLN A 588 10.40 40.31 9.37
CA GLN A 588 10.24 40.41 7.92
C GLN A 588 8.90 39.82 7.46
N ILE A 589 8.52 38.65 7.97
CA ILE A 589 7.21 38.04 7.69
C ILE A 589 6.07 38.93 8.19
N SER A 590 6.21 39.50 9.38
CA SER A 590 5.24 40.44 9.96
C SER A 590 5.04 41.69 9.08
N ALA A 591 6.14 42.28 8.57
CA ALA A 591 6.10 43.39 7.63
C ALA A 591 5.47 43.01 6.28
N LEU A 592 5.78 41.82 5.74
CA LEU A 592 5.20 41.32 4.50
C LEU A 592 3.69 41.11 4.61
N ILE A 593 3.22 40.51 5.71
CA ILE A 593 1.79 40.32 6.01
C ILE A 593 1.08 41.67 6.12
N ALA A 594 1.62 42.64 6.86
CA ALA A 594 1.02 43.97 6.99
C ALA A 594 0.94 44.71 5.65
N LYS A 595 2.02 44.67 4.86
CA LYS A 595 2.08 45.23 3.50
C LYS A 595 1.06 44.61 2.56
N GLU A 596 0.92 43.28 2.58
CA GLU A 596 -0.01 42.57 1.71
C GLU A 596 -1.48 42.78 2.15
N ALA A 597 -1.76 42.78 3.45
CA ALA A 597 -3.09 43.10 3.98
C ALA A 597 -3.54 44.53 3.63
N LYS A 598 -2.63 45.51 3.65
CA LYS A 598 -2.89 46.87 3.16
C LYS A 598 -3.11 46.92 1.66
N LYS A 599 -2.29 46.21 0.87
CA LYS A 599 -2.43 46.09 -0.59
C LYS A 599 -3.77 45.46 -1.00
N GLN A 600 -4.29 44.54 -0.20
CA GLN A 600 -5.61 43.92 -0.38
C GLN A 600 -6.77 44.76 0.20
N GLY A 601 -6.50 45.91 0.82
CA GLY A 601 -7.51 46.83 1.38
C GLY A 601 -8.13 46.38 2.70
N ILE A 602 -7.58 45.36 3.36
CA ILE A 602 -8.12 44.77 4.61
C ILE A 602 -7.74 45.60 5.84
N ILE A 603 -6.58 46.28 5.80
CA ILE A 603 -6.11 47.21 6.83
C ILE A 603 -5.59 48.51 6.20
N ASN A 604 -5.58 49.60 6.97
CA ASN A 604 -5.21 50.93 6.47
C ASN A 604 -3.70 51.22 6.49
N SER A 605 -2.89 50.40 7.16
CA SER A 605 -1.47 50.62 7.40
C SER A 605 -0.64 49.35 7.19
N ASP A 606 0.62 49.55 6.78
CA ASP A 606 1.66 48.55 6.58
C ASP A 606 2.78 48.70 7.63
N GLU A 607 2.55 49.53 8.65
CA GLU A 607 3.43 49.67 9.80
C GLU A 607 3.61 48.35 10.55
N THR A 608 4.82 48.16 11.08
CA THR A 608 5.11 47.17 12.12
C THR A 608 5.32 47.85 13.46
N LYS A 609 4.88 47.24 14.56
CA LYS A 609 5.07 47.78 15.93
C LYS A 609 5.48 46.68 16.90
N VAL A 610 6.25 47.06 17.91
CA VAL A 610 6.60 46.14 19.00
C VAL A 610 5.31 45.73 19.72
N LEU A 611 5.12 44.43 19.87
CA LEU A 611 4.08 43.81 20.69
C LEU A 611 4.75 43.31 21.97
N ASP A 612 4.13 43.62 23.11
CA ASP A 612 4.60 43.16 24.41
C ASP A 612 4.51 41.62 24.52
N VAL A 613 5.50 41.00 25.18
CA VAL A 613 5.61 39.54 25.29
C VAL A 613 4.46 38.97 26.12
N ASP A 614 4.06 39.63 27.22
CA ASP A 614 2.95 39.18 28.04
C ASP A 614 1.61 39.33 27.31
N GLU A 615 1.43 40.42 26.53
CA GLU A 615 0.24 40.59 25.68
C GLU A 615 0.17 39.49 24.61
N ALA A 616 1.28 39.22 23.92
CA ALA A 616 1.41 38.18 22.91
C ALA A 616 1.08 36.79 23.48
N GLN A 617 1.69 36.44 24.62
CA GLN A 617 1.46 35.18 25.32
C GLN A 617 0.01 35.01 25.78
N LYS A 618 -0.61 36.03 26.37
CA LYS A 618 -2.01 35.98 26.84
C LYS A 618 -2.99 35.71 25.70
N LYS A 619 -2.69 36.16 24.48
CA LYS A 619 -3.58 36.05 23.33
C LYS A 619 -3.50 34.70 22.61
N LEU A 620 -2.28 34.20 22.33
CA LEU A 620 -2.08 33.01 21.46
C LEU A 620 -1.17 31.93 22.07
N GLY A 621 -0.73 32.11 23.32
CA GLY A 621 0.17 31.19 24.02
C GLY A 621 1.53 31.08 23.32
N PHE A 622 2.06 29.84 23.27
CA PHE A 622 3.34 29.54 22.64
C PHE A 622 3.45 30.00 21.17
N GLN A 623 2.34 30.08 20.43
CA GLN A 623 2.36 30.53 19.03
C GLN A 623 2.92 31.95 18.88
N ALA A 624 2.50 32.88 19.74
CA ALA A 624 2.98 34.25 19.66
C ALA A 624 4.34 34.42 20.36
N LEU A 625 4.63 33.62 21.40
CA LEU A 625 5.98 33.54 21.95
C LEU A 625 7.00 33.06 20.91
N SER A 626 6.61 32.12 20.03
CA SER A 626 7.52 31.56 19.01
C SER A 626 8.06 32.60 18.03
N TRP A 627 7.34 33.71 17.81
CA TRP A 627 7.82 34.85 17.00
C TRP A 627 9.00 35.58 17.65
N GLY A 628 9.13 35.47 18.97
CA GLY A 628 10.19 36.05 19.79
C GLY A 628 11.31 35.09 20.17
N LEU A 629 11.35 33.87 19.62
CA LEU A 629 12.37 32.86 19.93
C LEU A 629 13.10 32.44 18.65
N ASN A 630 14.33 31.93 18.73
CA ASN A 630 15.03 31.35 17.58
C ASN A 630 14.76 29.85 17.43
N SER A 631 14.74 29.34 16.20
CA SER A 631 14.67 27.91 15.90
C SER A 631 15.39 27.60 14.59
N ARG A 632 16.62 27.08 14.70
CA ARG A 632 17.56 26.93 13.59
C ARG A 632 18.12 25.51 13.53
N GLY A 633 17.81 24.74 12.49
CA GLY A 633 18.24 23.34 12.34
C GLY A 633 18.47 22.94 10.89
N GLU A 634 19.72 22.64 10.53
CA GLU A 634 20.08 22.27 9.15
C GLU A 634 19.66 20.82 8.82
N ALA A 635 18.79 20.64 7.83
CA ALA A 635 18.28 19.33 7.40
C ALA A 635 19.20 18.65 6.37
N LYS A 636 20.20 17.90 6.85
CA LYS A 636 21.20 17.20 6.02
C LYS A 636 20.84 15.74 5.80
N ARG A 637 20.30 15.05 6.81
CA ARG A 637 20.06 13.60 6.81
C ARG A 637 19.05 13.18 5.74
N ALA A 638 17.89 13.83 5.69
CA ALA A 638 16.84 13.54 4.69
C ALA A 638 17.35 13.71 3.25
N ARG A 639 18.08 14.81 2.98
CA ARG A 639 18.64 15.11 1.66
C ARG A 639 19.70 14.08 1.24
N LYS A 640 20.51 13.60 2.19
CA LYS A 640 21.61 12.65 1.96
C LYS A 640 21.16 11.21 1.74
N PHE A 641 20.27 10.68 2.59
CA PHE A 641 19.93 9.25 2.62
C PHE A 641 18.58 8.90 1.99
N LEU A 642 17.64 9.86 1.91
CA LEU A 642 16.33 9.66 1.27
C LEU A 642 16.22 10.38 -0.08
N GLY A 643 17.26 11.13 -0.48
CA GLY A 643 17.24 11.96 -1.68
C GLY A 643 16.15 13.05 -1.66
N TRP A 644 15.68 13.45 -0.47
CA TRP A 644 14.58 14.39 -0.30
C TRP A 644 14.89 15.73 -0.97
N LYS A 645 14.03 16.12 -1.91
CA LYS A 645 14.12 17.35 -2.70
C LYS A 645 12.83 18.14 -2.51
N PRO A 646 12.76 19.00 -1.48
CA PRO A 646 11.63 19.90 -1.31
C PRO A 646 11.54 20.91 -2.45
N VAL A 647 10.33 21.17 -2.95
CA VAL A 647 10.04 21.96 -4.16
C VAL A 647 8.77 22.82 -4.04
N GLY A 648 8.21 22.98 -2.84
CA GLY A 648 7.10 23.90 -2.59
C GLY A 648 7.46 25.35 -2.90
N GLU A 649 6.43 26.16 -3.13
CA GLU A 649 6.56 27.63 -3.21
C GLU A 649 7.13 28.20 -1.91
N SER A 650 7.74 29.39 -1.98
CA SER A 650 8.32 30.02 -0.79
C SER A 650 7.25 30.53 0.19
N LEU A 651 7.63 30.72 1.45
CA LEU A 651 6.75 31.29 2.46
C LEU A 651 6.23 32.68 2.04
N GLU A 652 7.11 33.49 1.44
CA GLU A 652 6.81 34.82 0.93
C GLU A 652 5.85 34.78 -0.27
N GLU A 653 5.95 33.77 -1.14
CA GLU A 653 5.03 33.55 -2.27
C GLU A 653 3.63 33.15 -1.79
N TRP A 654 3.53 32.41 -0.68
CA TRP A 654 2.25 31.97 -0.09
C TRP A 654 1.54 33.03 0.79
N ILE A 655 2.26 34.05 1.31
CA ILE A 655 1.67 35.11 2.17
C ILE A 655 0.38 35.74 1.61
N PRO A 656 0.28 36.11 0.32
CA PRO A 656 -0.95 36.67 -0.26
C PRO A 656 -2.17 35.77 -0.15
N GLU A 657 -2.01 34.45 -0.32
CA GLU A 657 -3.10 33.47 -0.13
C GLU A 657 -3.48 33.38 1.36
N SER A 658 -2.48 33.25 2.24
CA SER A 658 -2.68 33.19 3.69
C SER A 658 -3.47 34.40 4.22
N VAL A 659 -3.14 35.61 3.75
CA VAL A 659 -3.86 36.85 4.10
C VAL A 659 -5.32 36.79 3.65
N GLN A 660 -5.61 36.32 2.44
CA GLN A 660 -6.98 36.18 1.94
C GLN A 660 -7.79 35.13 2.70
N ILE A 661 -7.19 33.98 3.01
CA ILE A 661 -7.83 32.90 3.78
C ILE A 661 -8.22 33.41 5.17
N GLU A 662 -7.29 34.08 5.86
CA GLU A 662 -7.54 34.59 7.21
C GLU A 662 -8.51 35.76 7.24
N ALA A 663 -8.44 36.68 6.27
CA ALA A 663 -9.41 37.76 6.17
C ALA A 663 -10.83 37.24 5.90
N LYS A 664 -11.00 36.24 5.04
CA LYS A 664 -12.30 35.56 4.84
C LYS A 664 -12.77 34.86 6.12
N ARG A 665 -11.90 34.13 6.81
CA ARG A 665 -12.22 33.46 8.08
C ARG A 665 -12.67 34.43 9.17
N LEU A 666 -12.10 35.64 9.19
CA LEU A 666 -12.42 36.71 10.14
C LEU A 666 -13.56 37.64 9.68
N ASN A 667 -14.18 37.40 8.53
CA ASN A 667 -15.19 38.26 7.90
C ASN A 667 -14.70 39.72 7.67
N LYS A 668 -13.46 39.85 7.18
CA LYS A 668 -12.79 41.13 6.87
C LYS A 668 -12.46 41.33 5.37
N ALA A 669 -12.85 40.40 4.50
CA ALA A 669 -12.64 40.41 3.05
C ALA A 669 -13.97 40.31 2.29
#